data_AF-A0A6A5FL02-F1
#
_entry.id   AF-A0A6A5FL02-F1
#
_cell.length_a   1.000
_cell.length_b   1.000
_cell.length_c   1.000
_cell.angle_alpha   90.00
_cell.angle_beta   90.00
_cell.angle_gamma   90.00
#
_symmetry.space_group_name_H-M   'P 1'
#
loop_
_entity.id
_entity.type
_entity.pdbx_description
1 polymer ?
#
loop_
_entity_poly.entity_id
_entity_poly.type
_entity_poly.pdbx_seq_one_letter_code
_entity_poly.pdbx_strand_id
1 'polypeptide(L)'
;MHILFIDKRVKTTNASAADPREYLCLDNSARFRPHQNADPSRPRVAAVIGNLISFKNNDLGAWIRGGDIIIQDSGFADNGVGLSFASDGSYPKDEGSSQEVTQSLFVGESRNRGTNGGQNKYWGVGGTDAKMRTLPRNRTFPIRGFQIYDGPVRLTRSTFRGFVPTPERYTSAVGFNLKNTWQLTPRNNLSQLNFQSTVDLRAFFGRPGQWFEENDLDGDKNSLFHDVDGSVTGYTDTYVGRADNYLIQHPGCVNVSQWNGVICSGRYSQVYIQTQGAPSLSLSISRDEYPNAPLVLRGINSQAAQSQQYQPILMMSKSYTLHWSGPAPREVVLSLINFDKDDWVLVGLCYPSDTTFQIMADINDRQSNTFDDLTDYGTVPSIAELEKRPMERKYFFDRSVGLLWLYLRARHGRDGQSYCSAKGCERVKVMATTSSKQTCNCTAKAYPKYSKTPSAVVPMPALSTQACKDCGAKQLVFSSEPWTSYLQTQVKSLSGKEQQRGDNRSFITVNEVTMFFSQPGYFLVTVDACSGKVTKKTSFTKLDAKMEQYLKTGIPKSSIVLMATRGQPEGLVGVASYLVSFGLAKPADLHSKESLALWGFQGGSSPPPWVSLQAGQGDEFLGLQERYLPLGLEAYGCTPPAAHTRKDLELLKTATGLQ
;
A
#
# COMPACT_ATOMS: atom_id res chain seq x y z
N MET A 1 -15.17 14.24 10.40
CA MET A 1 -14.07 13.57 9.69
C MET A 1 -14.53 13.37 8.26
N HIS A 2 -13.69 13.71 7.28
CA HIS A 2 -14.05 13.63 5.87
C HIS A 2 -13.19 12.56 5.20
N ILE A 3 -13.85 11.67 4.47
CA ILE A 3 -13.22 10.64 3.63
C ILE A 3 -13.33 11.12 2.18
N LEU A 4 -12.26 10.95 1.41
CA LEU A 4 -12.35 11.06 -0.04
C LEU A 4 -12.84 9.72 -0.61
N PHE A 5 -13.94 9.73 -1.34
CA PHE A 5 -14.52 8.54 -1.96
C PHE A 5 -14.76 8.79 -3.45
N ILE A 6 -13.99 8.12 -4.31
CA ILE A 6 -14.17 8.11 -5.76
C ILE A 6 -14.56 6.68 -6.16
N ASP A 7 -15.75 6.48 -6.71
CA ASP A 7 -16.21 5.13 -7.08
C ASP A 7 -17.16 5.10 -8.28
N LYS A 8 -18.35 5.68 -8.13
CA LYS A 8 -19.44 5.59 -9.11
C LYS A 8 -19.73 6.95 -9.73
N ARG A 9 -20.18 6.95 -10.98
CA ARG A 9 -20.75 8.14 -11.62
C ARG A 9 -22.13 8.44 -11.02
N VAL A 10 -22.56 9.69 -11.15
CA VAL A 10 -23.95 10.11 -10.92
C VAL A 10 -24.61 10.48 -12.25
N LYS A 11 -25.89 10.15 -12.41
CA LYS A 11 -26.67 10.56 -13.59
C LYS A 11 -26.82 12.09 -13.58
N THR A 12 -26.39 12.77 -14.64
CA THR A 12 -26.49 14.24 -14.76
C THR A 12 -27.58 14.69 -15.73
N THR A 13 -28.43 13.78 -16.19
CA THR A 13 -29.59 14.06 -17.04
C THR A 13 -30.89 13.77 -16.31
N ASN A 14 -31.98 14.46 -16.66
CA ASN A 14 -33.30 14.19 -16.09
C ASN A 14 -33.82 12.79 -16.49
N ALA A 15 -34.80 12.29 -15.75
CA ALA A 15 -35.50 11.06 -16.09
C ALA A 15 -36.13 11.17 -17.50
N SER A 16 -36.00 10.12 -18.30
CA SER A 16 -36.60 10.01 -19.64
C SER A 16 -37.14 8.60 -19.85
N ALA A 17 -37.91 8.38 -20.91
CA ALA A 17 -38.37 7.03 -21.26
C ALA A 17 -37.21 6.05 -21.54
N ALA A 18 -36.09 6.54 -22.09
CA ALA A 18 -34.91 5.73 -22.40
C ALA A 18 -33.99 5.46 -21.18
N ASP A 19 -34.01 6.35 -20.18
CA ASP A 19 -33.32 6.17 -18.90
C ASP A 19 -34.19 6.73 -17.77
N PRO A 20 -35.07 5.90 -17.17
CA PRO A 20 -36.06 6.34 -16.19
C PRO A 20 -35.47 6.62 -14.81
N ARG A 21 -34.17 6.37 -14.60
CA ARG A 21 -33.50 6.60 -13.31
C ARG A 21 -33.53 8.09 -12.94
N GLU A 22 -33.57 8.39 -11.66
CA GLU A 22 -33.65 9.78 -11.16
C GLU A 22 -32.38 10.60 -11.45
N TYR A 23 -32.52 11.92 -11.55
CA TYR A 23 -31.39 12.82 -11.62
C TYR A 23 -30.50 12.65 -10.37
N LEU A 24 -29.17 12.61 -10.57
CA LEU A 24 -28.13 12.33 -9.57
C LEU A 24 -28.18 10.95 -8.92
N CYS A 25 -28.98 10.00 -9.43
CA CYS A 25 -28.88 8.63 -8.97
C CYS A 25 -27.48 8.05 -9.26
N LEU A 26 -27.02 7.13 -8.40
CA LEU A 26 -25.78 6.41 -8.64
C LEU A 26 -25.88 5.56 -9.90
N ASP A 27 -24.93 5.73 -10.80
CA ASP A 27 -24.77 4.88 -11.97
C ASP A 27 -23.66 3.85 -11.70
N ASN A 28 -24.07 2.64 -11.36
CA ASN A 28 -23.16 1.53 -11.09
C ASN A 28 -22.43 1.03 -12.36
N SER A 29 -22.84 1.47 -13.56
CA SER A 29 -22.26 1.02 -14.83
C SER A 29 -21.05 1.83 -15.29
N ALA A 30 -20.81 2.99 -14.66
CA ALA A 30 -19.77 3.94 -15.08
C ALA A 30 -18.83 4.28 -13.92
N ARG A 31 -17.52 4.09 -14.16
CA ARG A 31 -16.44 4.53 -13.26
C ARG A 31 -15.86 5.87 -13.70
N PHE A 32 -15.21 6.55 -12.76
CA PHE A 32 -14.45 7.76 -13.07
C PHE A 32 -13.25 7.43 -13.96
N ARG A 33 -13.22 7.97 -15.19
CA ARG A 33 -12.19 7.74 -16.20
C ARG A 33 -11.78 9.10 -16.78
N PRO A 34 -10.77 9.75 -16.21
CA PRO A 34 -10.40 11.09 -16.64
C PRO A 34 -9.79 11.05 -18.05
N HIS A 35 -10.41 11.78 -18.97
CA HIS A 35 -9.97 11.96 -20.36
C HIS A 35 -10.04 13.45 -20.69
N GLN A 36 -9.31 13.87 -21.71
CA GLN A 36 -9.31 15.28 -22.13
C GLN A 36 -10.75 15.76 -22.37
N ASN A 37 -11.11 16.92 -21.80
CA ASN A 37 -12.45 17.52 -21.91
C ASN A 37 -13.61 16.62 -21.42
N ALA A 38 -13.33 15.64 -20.55
CA ALA A 38 -14.28 14.64 -20.08
C ALA A 38 -14.92 13.81 -21.22
N ASP A 39 -14.19 13.62 -22.32
CA ASP A 39 -14.60 12.87 -23.51
C ASP A 39 -13.87 11.51 -23.56
N PRO A 40 -14.58 10.38 -23.32
CA PRO A 40 -13.98 9.05 -23.33
C PRO A 40 -13.36 8.61 -24.67
N SER A 41 -13.61 9.34 -25.77
CA SER A 41 -12.99 9.05 -27.08
C SER A 41 -11.62 9.72 -27.26
N ARG A 42 -11.25 10.65 -26.35
CA ARG A 42 -9.97 11.38 -26.40
C ARG A 42 -8.89 10.67 -25.58
N PRO A 43 -7.62 11.09 -25.66
CA PRO A 43 -6.58 10.53 -24.83
C PRO A 43 -6.90 10.65 -23.33
N ARG A 44 -6.50 9.62 -22.56
CA ARG A 44 -6.52 9.63 -21.10
C ARG A 44 -5.71 10.80 -20.56
N VAL A 45 -6.15 11.35 -19.44
CA VAL A 45 -5.41 12.35 -18.67
C VAL A 45 -5.48 11.97 -17.19
N ALA A 46 -4.41 12.19 -16.44
CA ALA A 46 -4.42 11.85 -15.02
C ALA A 46 -5.26 12.87 -14.21
N ALA A 47 -6.16 12.37 -13.36
CA ALA A 47 -6.74 13.17 -12.30
C ALA A 47 -5.76 13.23 -11.11
N VAL A 48 -5.17 14.40 -10.89
CA VAL A 48 -4.17 14.61 -9.82
C VAL A 48 -4.86 15.17 -8.57
N ILE A 49 -4.72 14.45 -7.46
CA ILE A 49 -5.20 14.84 -6.13
C ILE A 49 -3.97 15.06 -5.26
N GLY A 50 -3.63 16.34 -5.07
CA GLY A 50 -2.51 16.79 -4.24
C GLY A 50 -2.96 17.15 -2.84
N ASN A 51 -2.06 17.02 -1.86
CA ASN A 51 -2.21 17.59 -0.52
C ASN A 51 -3.46 17.11 0.24
N LEU A 52 -3.90 15.87 -0.02
CA LEU A 52 -4.98 15.25 0.72
C LEU A 52 -4.48 14.90 2.12
N ILE A 53 -5.08 15.52 3.14
CA ILE A 53 -4.82 15.18 4.55
C ILE A 53 -6.03 14.46 5.11
N SER A 54 -5.84 13.20 5.52
CA SER A 54 -6.91 12.36 6.06
C SER A 54 -6.44 11.65 7.32
N PHE A 55 -7.14 11.88 8.43
CA PHE A 55 -6.73 11.29 9.70
C PHE A 55 -7.88 10.92 10.63
N LYS A 56 -7.60 9.96 11.52
CA LYS A 56 -8.52 9.46 12.55
C LYS A 56 -9.83 8.86 12.01
N ASN A 57 -9.88 8.48 10.74
CA ASN A 57 -11.08 7.86 10.17
C ASN A 57 -11.22 6.40 10.64
N ASN A 58 -12.45 6.04 11.02
CA ASN A 58 -12.74 4.72 11.57
C ASN A 58 -12.52 3.58 10.57
N ASP A 59 -12.65 3.82 9.27
CA ASP A 59 -12.49 2.78 8.25
C ASP A 59 -11.44 3.15 7.21
N LEU A 60 -11.71 4.13 6.36
CA LEU A 60 -10.83 4.50 5.24
C LEU A 60 -10.41 5.97 5.38
N GLY A 61 -9.17 6.30 5.07
CA GLY A 61 -8.76 7.69 4.86
C GLY A 61 -9.17 8.17 3.46
N ALA A 62 -9.05 7.30 2.46
CA ALA A 62 -9.57 7.49 1.12
C ALA A 62 -9.84 6.15 0.42
N TRP A 63 -10.84 6.15 -0.46
CA TRP A 63 -11.19 5.05 -1.36
C TRP A 63 -11.22 5.58 -2.79
N ILE A 64 -10.42 4.99 -3.66
CA ILE A 64 -10.29 5.45 -5.04
C ILE A 64 -10.52 4.28 -5.97
N ARG A 65 -11.56 4.40 -6.80
CA ARG A 65 -11.87 3.51 -7.91
C ARG A 65 -12.12 4.27 -9.20
N GLY A 66 -11.38 3.90 -10.24
CA GLY A 66 -11.43 4.57 -11.54
C GLY A 66 -10.21 4.26 -12.42
N GLY A 67 -10.06 5.06 -13.48
CA GLY A 67 -8.93 5.03 -14.42
C GLY A 67 -7.69 5.73 -13.89
N ASP A 68 -7.09 6.63 -14.68
CA ASP A 68 -5.82 7.30 -14.35
C ASP A 68 -5.95 8.34 -13.23
N ILE A 69 -5.60 7.95 -12.01
CA ILE A 69 -5.70 8.80 -10.81
C ILE A 69 -4.37 8.79 -10.05
N ILE A 70 -3.87 9.99 -9.72
CA ILE A 70 -2.62 10.18 -9.00
C ILE A 70 -2.90 10.86 -7.66
N ILE A 71 -2.55 10.21 -6.55
CA ILE A 71 -2.47 10.84 -5.23
C ILE A 71 -1.02 11.27 -5.01
N GLN A 72 -0.79 12.54 -4.72
CA GLN A 72 0.55 13.04 -4.44
C GLN A 72 0.61 14.00 -3.27
N ASP A 73 1.78 14.17 -2.67
CA ASP A 73 2.05 15.15 -1.62
C ASP A 73 1.03 15.09 -0.48
N SER A 74 0.59 13.88 -0.09
CA SER A 74 -0.57 13.63 0.76
C SER A 74 -0.21 12.93 2.07
N GLY A 75 -1.04 13.09 3.10
CA GLY A 75 -0.82 12.58 4.45
C GLY A 75 -1.99 11.76 4.99
N PHE A 76 -1.73 10.53 5.42
CA PHE A 76 -2.72 9.60 5.97
C PHE A 76 -2.31 9.14 7.37
N ALA A 77 -3.04 9.52 8.41
CA ALA A 77 -2.63 9.23 9.80
C ALA A 77 -3.75 8.66 10.68
N ASP A 78 -3.48 7.63 11.48
CA ASP A 78 -4.46 7.09 12.45
C ASP A 78 -5.78 6.59 11.83
N ASN A 79 -5.79 6.26 10.55
CA ASN A 79 -6.95 5.69 9.87
C ASN A 79 -6.98 4.17 10.06
N GLY A 80 -8.17 3.56 9.96
CA GLY A 80 -8.26 2.09 9.85
C GLY A 80 -7.47 1.57 8.64
N VAL A 81 -7.67 2.21 7.51
CA VAL A 81 -6.93 2.03 6.27
C VAL A 81 -6.58 3.41 5.75
N GLY A 82 -5.31 3.72 5.54
CA GLY A 82 -4.89 5.06 5.07
C GLY A 82 -5.47 5.39 3.69
N LEU A 83 -5.19 4.55 2.71
CA LEU A 83 -5.68 4.70 1.33
C LEU A 83 -5.95 3.32 0.73
N SER A 84 -7.10 3.16 0.08
CA SER A 84 -7.42 1.98 -0.73
C SER A 84 -7.55 2.35 -2.19
N PHE A 85 -6.79 1.64 -3.02
CA PHE A 85 -6.95 1.67 -4.46
C PHE A 85 -7.65 0.40 -4.93
N ALA A 86 -8.73 0.60 -5.66
CA ALA A 86 -9.42 -0.42 -6.41
C ALA A 86 -9.39 0.02 -7.88
N SER A 87 -8.88 -0.78 -8.78
CA SER A 87 -9.15 -0.56 -10.19
C SER A 87 -10.61 -0.94 -10.53
N ASP A 88 -10.98 -0.94 -11.80
CA ASP A 88 -12.34 -1.25 -12.26
C ASP A 88 -12.74 -2.75 -12.12
N GLY A 89 -12.19 -3.47 -11.14
CA GLY A 89 -12.40 -4.90 -10.91
C GLY A 89 -11.38 -5.79 -11.61
N SER A 90 -11.84 -6.88 -12.24
CA SER A 90 -11.01 -7.90 -12.94
C SER A 90 -10.06 -7.34 -13.99
N TYR A 91 -10.55 -6.36 -14.76
CA TYR A 91 -9.80 -5.64 -15.78
C TYR A 91 -10.36 -4.23 -15.88
N PRO A 92 -9.52 -3.19 -16.00
CA PRO A 92 -9.99 -1.88 -16.38
C PRO A 92 -10.79 -1.96 -17.68
N LYS A 93 -11.98 -1.33 -17.74
CA LYS A 93 -12.68 -1.12 -19.02
C LYS A 93 -12.00 -0.04 -19.85
N ASP A 94 -11.22 0.84 -19.23
CA ASP A 94 -10.31 1.75 -19.89
C ASP A 94 -8.91 1.12 -19.94
N GLU A 95 -8.57 0.52 -21.07
CA GLU A 95 -7.35 -0.26 -21.20
C GLU A 95 -6.09 0.60 -21.08
N GLY A 96 -5.16 0.16 -20.21
CA GLY A 96 -3.93 0.88 -19.92
C GLY A 96 -4.06 1.92 -18.81
N SER A 97 -5.26 2.09 -18.22
CA SER A 97 -5.42 2.94 -17.05
C SER A 97 -4.69 2.37 -15.83
N SER A 98 -4.07 3.23 -15.02
CA SER A 98 -3.33 2.88 -13.82
C SER A 98 -3.49 3.92 -12.72
N GLN A 99 -3.35 3.51 -11.46
CA GLN A 99 -3.43 4.42 -10.32
C GLN A 99 -2.07 4.56 -9.64
N GLU A 100 -1.73 5.77 -9.20
CA GLU A 100 -0.44 6.05 -8.58
C GLU A 100 -0.57 6.81 -7.26
N VAL A 101 0.28 6.47 -6.30
CA VAL A 101 0.56 7.24 -5.09
C VAL A 101 2.04 7.62 -5.10
N THR A 102 2.36 8.89 -4.90
CA THR A 102 3.75 9.35 -4.78
C THR A 102 3.92 10.43 -3.73
N GLN A 103 5.15 10.65 -3.25
CA GLN A 103 5.51 11.73 -2.32
C GLN A 103 4.58 11.82 -1.10
N SER A 104 4.16 10.69 -0.52
CA SER A 104 3.12 10.70 0.52
C SER A 104 3.60 10.10 1.83
N LEU A 105 2.94 10.49 2.92
CA LEU A 105 3.21 10.00 4.28
C LEU A 105 2.05 9.16 4.80
N PHE A 106 2.39 7.97 5.28
CA PHE A 106 1.47 7.06 5.96
C PHE A 106 1.92 6.88 7.41
N VAL A 107 1.01 7.16 8.35
CA VAL A 107 1.24 7.02 9.78
C VAL A 107 0.18 6.09 10.36
N GLY A 108 0.58 4.88 10.77
CA GLY A 108 -0.36 3.92 11.36
C GLY A 108 -0.91 4.45 12.68
N GLU A 109 0.00 4.73 13.60
CA GLU A 109 -0.30 5.24 14.93
C GLU A 109 0.56 6.45 15.26
N SER A 110 -0.04 7.65 15.25
CA SER A 110 0.66 8.90 15.55
C SER A 110 0.72 9.17 17.06
N ARG A 111 1.46 10.22 17.46
CA ARG A 111 1.46 10.70 18.86
C ARG A 111 0.16 11.37 19.29
N ASN A 112 -0.74 11.68 18.35
CA ASN A 112 -2.08 12.13 18.68
C ASN A 112 -2.90 10.92 19.15
N ARG A 113 -2.94 10.66 20.45
CA ARG A 113 -3.68 9.51 21.02
C ARG A 113 -5.19 9.70 21.00
N GLY A 114 -5.69 10.91 20.75
CA GLY A 114 -7.10 11.27 20.96
C GLY A 114 -7.49 11.23 22.43
N THR A 115 -8.79 11.36 22.71
CA THR A 115 -9.33 11.50 24.06
C THR A 115 -10.31 10.37 24.36
N ASN A 116 -10.20 9.77 25.54
CA ASN A 116 -11.17 8.77 26.01
C ASN A 116 -12.53 9.44 26.28
N GLY A 117 -13.63 8.80 25.88
CA GLY A 117 -14.98 9.36 26.01
C GLY A 117 -15.36 10.38 24.93
N GLY A 118 -14.59 10.49 23.84
CA GLY A 118 -15.00 11.24 22.65
C GLY A 118 -16.08 10.52 21.83
N GLN A 119 -16.38 11.04 20.64
CA GLN A 119 -17.37 10.42 19.73
C GLN A 119 -16.98 9.00 19.26
N ASN A 120 -15.68 8.69 19.25
CA ASN A 120 -15.19 7.36 18.94
C ASN A 120 -15.12 6.52 20.23
N LYS A 121 -15.91 5.45 20.27
CA LYS A 121 -16.00 4.53 21.42
C LYS A 121 -14.84 3.55 21.54
N TYR A 122 -14.01 3.41 20.50
CA TYR A 122 -12.94 2.42 20.49
C TYR A 122 -11.68 2.98 21.14
N TRP A 123 -11.27 2.37 22.26
CA TRP A 123 -10.13 2.77 23.07
C TRP A 123 -9.29 1.54 23.40
N GLY A 124 -7.97 1.62 23.24
CA GLY A 124 -7.10 0.48 23.48
C GLY A 124 -5.62 0.85 23.43
N VAL A 125 -4.77 -0.14 23.75
CA VAL A 125 -3.31 0.00 23.75
C VAL A 125 -2.81 0.22 22.31
N GLY A 126 -2.01 1.26 22.11
CA GLY A 126 -1.28 1.52 20.87
C GLY A 126 -0.03 0.65 20.76
N GLY A 127 0.34 0.24 19.55
CA GLY A 127 1.55 -0.53 19.30
C GLY A 127 2.83 0.28 19.44
N THR A 128 2.81 1.58 19.09
CA THR A 128 4.05 2.38 19.04
C THR A 128 4.64 2.78 20.39
N ASP A 129 3.80 2.92 21.41
CA ASP A 129 4.20 3.44 22.72
C ASP A 129 3.55 2.72 23.90
N ALA A 130 2.81 1.63 23.65
CA ALA A 130 2.05 0.86 24.64
C ALA A 130 1.07 1.70 25.48
N LYS A 131 0.74 2.93 25.05
CA LYS A 131 -0.19 3.80 25.78
C LYS A 131 -1.59 3.70 25.19
N MET A 132 -2.57 4.02 26.02
CA MET A 132 -3.97 4.00 25.59
C MET A 132 -4.26 5.12 24.58
N ARG A 133 -5.01 4.80 23.52
CA ARG A 133 -5.40 5.70 22.44
C ARG A 133 -6.77 5.36 21.85
N THR A 134 -7.34 6.28 21.08
CA THR A 134 -8.48 6.02 20.20
C THR A 134 -8.05 5.08 19.08
N LEU A 135 -8.87 4.08 18.78
CA LEU A 135 -8.68 3.11 17.70
C LEU A 135 -9.73 3.32 16.61
N PRO A 136 -9.46 3.01 15.33
CA PRO A 136 -10.35 3.35 14.24
C PRO A 136 -11.70 2.60 14.29
N ARG A 137 -11.70 1.26 14.30
CA ARG A 137 -12.95 0.47 14.19
C ARG A 137 -13.19 -0.53 15.32
N ASN A 138 -12.13 -1.12 15.84
CA ASN A 138 -12.19 -2.13 16.87
C ASN A 138 -10.79 -2.29 17.49
N ARG A 139 -10.70 -2.86 18.69
CA ARG A 139 -9.45 -3.23 19.34
C ARG A 139 -8.57 -4.13 18.48
N THR A 140 -9.16 -5.06 17.73
CA THR A 140 -8.47 -6.07 16.91
C THR A 140 -8.41 -5.74 15.41
N PHE A 141 -8.98 -4.61 14.98
CA PHE A 141 -9.09 -4.28 13.55
C PHE A 141 -7.71 -4.14 12.90
N PRO A 142 -7.40 -4.86 11.81
CA PRO A 142 -6.09 -4.80 11.16
C PRO A 142 -5.89 -3.46 10.45
N ILE A 143 -5.04 -2.62 11.04
CA ILE A 143 -4.69 -1.31 10.51
C ILE A 143 -3.75 -1.48 9.31
N ARG A 144 -4.02 -0.77 8.22
CA ARG A 144 -3.19 -0.79 7.00
C ARG A 144 -2.88 0.63 6.53
N GLY A 145 -1.62 0.92 6.20
CA GLY A 145 -1.24 2.21 5.64
C GLY A 145 -1.79 2.37 4.22
N PHE A 146 -1.28 1.56 3.31
CA PHE A 146 -1.75 1.44 1.94
C PHE A 146 -2.39 0.07 1.72
N GLN A 147 -3.59 0.06 1.17
CA GLN A 147 -4.34 -1.16 0.87
C GLN A 147 -4.46 -1.38 -0.63
N ILE A 148 -3.94 -2.52 -1.09
CA ILE A 148 -4.13 -3.03 -2.44
C ILE A 148 -5.43 -3.84 -2.44
N TYR A 149 -6.46 -3.35 -3.14
CA TYR A 149 -7.68 -4.13 -3.35
C TYR A 149 -7.63 -4.84 -4.71
N ASP A 150 -7.45 -4.06 -5.78
CA ASP A 150 -7.26 -4.53 -7.16
C ASP A 150 -6.07 -3.76 -7.78
N GLY A 151 -5.80 -3.92 -9.09
CA GLY A 151 -4.73 -3.17 -9.76
C GLY A 151 -4.97 -2.88 -11.24
N PRO A 152 -4.04 -2.17 -11.91
CA PRO A 152 -2.65 -1.96 -11.54
C PRO A 152 -2.46 -0.70 -10.70
N VAL A 153 -1.71 -0.83 -9.60
CA VAL A 153 -1.36 0.30 -8.74
C VAL A 153 0.14 0.52 -8.67
N ARG A 154 0.55 1.77 -8.49
CA ARG A 154 1.94 2.16 -8.24
C ARG A 154 2.02 2.92 -6.93
N LEU A 155 2.85 2.47 -6.01
CA LEU A 155 3.16 3.19 -4.78
C LEU A 155 4.65 3.53 -4.81
N THR A 156 4.97 4.81 -4.90
CA THR A 156 6.33 5.31 -5.07
C THR A 156 6.68 6.36 -4.04
N ARG A 157 7.98 6.51 -3.72
CA ARG A 157 8.54 7.66 -2.98
C ARG A 157 7.69 8.08 -1.77
N SER A 158 7.29 7.11 -0.96
CA SER A 158 6.37 7.33 0.16
C SER A 158 6.98 6.80 1.45
N THR A 159 6.67 7.48 2.55
CA THR A 159 7.25 7.19 3.87
C THR A 159 6.18 6.56 4.77
N PHE A 160 6.55 5.49 5.46
CA PHE A 160 5.71 4.80 6.44
C PHE A 160 6.30 4.93 7.85
N ARG A 161 5.45 5.21 8.84
CA ARG A 161 5.83 5.30 10.26
C ARG A 161 4.72 4.77 11.17
N GLY A 162 5.08 4.20 12.32
CA GLY A 162 4.13 3.86 13.36
C GLY A 162 3.23 2.66 13.00
N PHE A 163 3.77 1.67 12.32
CA PHE A 163 3.11 0.41 11.99
C PHE A 163 3.70 -0.72 12.84
N VAL A 164 3.30 -0.74 14.12
CA VAL A 164 3.76 -1.69 15.13
C VAL A 164 2.57 -2.59 15.52
N PRO A 165 2.63 -3.90 15.27
CA PRO A 165 1.57 -4.81 15.68
C PRO A 165 1.58 -5.00 17.21
N THR A 166 0.41 -5.30 17.78
CA THR A 166 0.26 -5.76 19.16
C THR A 166 -0.16 -7.24 19.15
N PRO A 167 -0.15 -7.95 20.29
CA PRO A 167 -0.68 -9.32 20.36
C PRO A 167 -2.13 -9.45 19.86
N GLU A 168 -2.91 -8.37 19.89
CA GLU A 168 -4.34 -8.36 19.56
C GLU A 168 -4.65 -7.75 18.19
N ARG A 169 -3.74 -6.96 17.63
CA ARG A 169 -3.99 -6.15 16.44
C ARG A 169 -2.79 -6.13 15.51
N TYR A 170 -3.05 -6.44 14.25
CA TYR A 170 -2.11 -6.18 13.18
C TYR A 170 -2.12 -4.72 12.76
N THR A 171 -0.94 -4.17 12.56
CA THR A 171 -0.73 -2.80 12.08
C THR A 171 0.36 -2.87 11.01
N SER A 172 0.00 -2.91 9.73
CA SER A 172 0.95 -3.08 8.61
C SER A 172 1.03 -1.84 7.72
N ALA A 173 2.22 -1.56 7.18
CA ALA A 173 2.39 -0.44 6.27
C ALA A 173 1.67 -0.69 4.93
N VAL A 174 1.86 -1.86 4.33
CA VAL A 174 1.14 -2.34 3.14
C VAL A 174 0.28 -3.54 3.52
N GLY A 175 -0.91 -3.64 2.95
CA GLY A 175 -1.76 -4.81 3.09
C GLY A 175 -2.76 -4.93 1.95
N PHE A 176 -3.59 -5.97 2.01
CA PHE A 176 -4.60 -6.24 1.01
C PHE A 176 -6.01 -5.99 1.56
N ASN A 177 -6.99 -5.83 0.66
CA ASN A 177 -8.38 -5.73 1.07
C ASN A 177 -8.82 -6.97 1.85
N LEU A 178 -9.66 -6.80 2.87
CA LEU A 178 -10.16 -7.94 3.63
C LEU A 178 -11.18 -8.70 2.79
N LYS A 179 -11.13 -10.04 2.87
CA LYS A 179 -12.13 -10.93 2.25
C LYS A 179 -12.23 -10.66 0.75
N ASN A 180 -11.08 -10.62 0.08
CA ASN A 180 -11.01 -10.20 -1.29
C ASN A 180 -11.50 -11.32 -2.23
N THR A 181 -12.72 -11.18 -2.76
CA THR A 181 -13.25 -12.04 -3.82
C THR A 181 -12.74 -11.67 -5.20
N TRP A 182 -12.15 -10.48 -5.37
CA TRP A 182 -11.77 -9.92 -6.66
C TRP A 182 -10.32 -10.23 -7.00
N GLN A 183 -9.91 -9.86 -8.21
CA GLN A 183 -8.67 -10.36 -8.80
C GLN A 183 -7.54 -9.35 -8.62
N LEU A 184 -6.31 -9.84 -8.46
CA LEU A 184 -5.10 -9.04 -8.28
C LEU A 184 -4.14 -9.24 -9.43
N THR A 185 -3.40 -8.19 -9.77
CA THR A 185 -2.47 -8.18 -10.90
C THR A 185 -1.01 -8.18 -10.44
N PRO A 186 -0.10 -8.84 -11.18
CA PRO A 186 1.34 -8.70 -10.96
C PRO A 186 1.88 -7.31 -11.31
N ARG A 187 1.03 -6.39 -11.79
CA ARG A 187 1.40 -5.00 -12.09
C ARG A 187 1.19 -4.02 -10.93
N ASN A 188 0.91 -4.54 -9.74
CA ASN A 188 0.96 -3.77 -8.50
C ASN A 188 2.42 -3.52 -8.10
N ASN A 189 2.97 -2.35 -8.44
CA ASN A 189 4.40 -2.04 -8.31
C ASN A 189 4.66 -1.12 -7.11
N LEU A 190 5.59 -1.51 -6.25
CA LEU A 190 6.10 -0.74 -5.12
C LEU A 190 7.57 -0.40 -5.38
N SER A 191 7.95 0.86 -5.12
CA SER A 191 9.33 1.30 -5.26
C SER A 191 9.62 2.55 -4.43
N GLN A 192 10.88 2.80 -4.13
CA GLN A 192 11.36 3.99 -3.46
C GLN A 192 10.67 4.25 -2.11
N LEU A 193 10.30 3.19 -1.39
CA LEU A 193 9.58 3.31 -0.12
C LEU A 193 10.54 3.40 1.06
N ASN A 194 10.22 4.28 2.01
CA ASN A 194 10.98 4.40 3.25
C ASN A 194 10.13 3.92 4.43
N PHE A 195 10.62 2.90 5.13
CA PHE A 195 10.00 2.39 6.34
C PHE A 195 10.83 2.84 7.54
N GLN A 196 10.29 3.75 8.36
CA GLN A 196 10.98 4.20 9.57
C GLN A 196 11.14 3.05 10.58
N SER A 197 12.02 3.22 11.56
CA SER A 197 12.30 2.24 12.63
C SER A 197 11.10 1.87 13.50
N THR A 198 9.95 2.51 13.31
CA THR A 198 8.67 2.22 13.99
C THR A 198 7.71 1.47 13.07
N VAL A 199 8.24 0.76 12.08
CA VAL A 199 7.49 -0.10 11.17
C VAL A 199 8.04 -1.50 11.28
N ASP A 200 7.38 -2.31 12.10
CA ASP A 200 7.76 -3.70 12.32
C ASP A 200 7.15 -4.61 11.26
N LEU A 201 5.96 -4.23 10.75
CA LEU A 201 5.23 -5.01 9.75
C LEU A 201 5.09 -4.22 8.44
N ARG A 202 6.07 -4.38 7.54
CA ARG A 202 6.07 -3.66 6.25
C ARG A 202 4.94 -4.11 5.31
N ALA A 203 4.68 -5.41 5.25
CA ALA A 203 3.60 -6.00 4.47
C ALA A 203 2.87 -7.07 5.29
N PHE A 204 1.59 -7.32 4.99
CA PHE A 204 0.84 -8.41 5.61
C PHE A 204 -0.24 -8.95 4.68
N PHE A 205 -0.24 -10.26 4.44
CA PHE A 205 -1.15 -10.98 3.54
C PHE A 205 -2.35 -11.59 4.27
N GLY A 206 -2.57 -11.20 5.53
CA GLY A 206 -3.66 -11.71 6.35
C GLY A 206 -3.40 -13.09 6.93
N ARG A 207 -4.22 -13.48 7.90
CA ARG A 207 -4.31 -14.84 8.44
C ARG A 207 -5.76 -15.13 8.83
N PRO A 208 -6.21 -16.39 8.86
CA PRO A 208 -7.55 -16.70 9.32
C PRO A 208 -7.88 -16.07 10.68
N GLY A 209 -9.10 -15.56 10.83
CA GLY A 209 -9.57 -14.89 12.05
C GLY A 209 -10.69 -13.90 11.80
N GLN A 210 -11.11 -13.19 12.86
CA GLN A 210 -12.30 -12.31 12.87
C GLN A 210 -12.45 -11.39 11.64
N TRP A 211 -11.34 -10.83 11.15
CA TRP A 211 -11.35 -9.84 10.06
C TRP A 211 -11.11 -10.44 8.68
N PHE A 212 -10.31 -11.50 8.60
CA PHE A 212 -9.92 -12.15 7.36
C PHE A 212 -10.79 -13.38 7.03
N GLU A 213 -11.69 -13.79 7.95
CA GLU A 213 -12.41 -15.06 7.89
C GLU A 213 -11.45 -16.24 7.71
N GLU A 214 -11.65 -17.09 6.71
CA GLU A 214 -10.74 -18.18 6.36
C GLU A 214 -9.52 -17.68 5.56
N ASN A 215 -9.51 -16.40 5.14
CA ASN A 215 -8.51 -15.84 4.23
C ASN A 215 -8.36 -16.72 2.98
N ASP A 216 -9.47 -17.20 2.40
CA ASP A 216 -9.49 -18.22 1.35
C ASP A 216 -10.35 -17.79 0.13
N LEU A 217 -10.61 -16.49 -0.02
CA LEU A 217 -11.25 -15.99 -1.23
C LEU A 217 -10.21 -15.83 -2.35
N ASP A 218 -10.68 -15.79 -3.59
CA ASP A 218 -9.80 -15.89 -4.77
C ASP A 218 -8.76 -14.75 -4.83
N GLY A 219 -9.12 -13.55 -4.38
CA GLY A 219 -8.21 -12.41 -4.24
C GLY A 219 -7.28 -12.52 -3.05
N ASP A 220 -7.75 -13.09 -1.93
CA ASP A 220 -6.89 -13.38 -0.77
C ASP A 220 -5.74 -14.31 -1.21
N LYS A 221 -6.07 -15.40 -1.91
CA LYS A 221 -5.09 -16.39 -2.39
C LYS A 221 -4.13 -15.89 -3.47
N ASN A 222 -4.61 -14.99 -4.34
CA ASN A 222 -3.80 -14.37 -5.39
C ASN A 222 -3.14 -13.06 -4.95
N SER A 223 -3.12 -12.75 -3.65
CA SER A 223 -2.48 -11.54 -3.14
C SER A 223 -1.00 -11.50 -3.46
N LEU A 224 -0.59 -10.48 -4.22
CA LEU A 224 0.75 -10.30 -4.74
C LEU A 224 1.03 -8.82 -5.11
N PHE A 225 2.27 -8.39 -4.90
CA PHE A 225 2.83 -7.14 -5.44
C PHE A 225 4.28 -7.33 -5.90
N HIS A 226 4.77 -6.40 -6.70
CA HIS A 226 6.13 -6.36 -7.25
C HIS A 226 6.95 -5.28 -6.53
N ASP A 227 8.02 -5.67 -5.83
CA ASP A 227 9.04 -4.78 -5.28
C ASP A 227 10.12 -4.52 -6.34
N VAL A 228 9.96 -3.41 -7.04
CA VAL A 228 10.75 -3.10 -8.25
C VAL A 228 12.21 -2.85 -7.91
N ASP A 229 12.48 -2.15 -6.81
CA ASP A 229 13.82 -1.67 -6.45
C ASP A 229 14.35 -2.24 -5.13
N GLY A 230 13.63 -3.19 -4.53
CA GLY A 230 14.03 -3.83 -3.28
C GLY A 230 13.79 -2.95 -2.06
N SER A 231 13.13 -1.79 -2.17
CA SER A 231 12.89 -0.90 -1.03
C SER A 231 11.98 -1.52 0.04
N VAL A 232 11.20 -2.55 -0.31
CA VAL A 232 10.34 -3.27 0.64
C VAL A 232 11.04 -4.47 1.25
N THR A 233 11.69 -5.29 0.42
CA THR A 233 12.19 -6.63 0.73
C THR A 233 13.69 -6.73 0.90
N GLY A 234 14.44 -5.78 0.32
CA GLY A 234 15.89 -5.85 0.13
C GLY A 234 16.31 -6.58 -1.16
N TYR A 235 15.37 -7.17 -1.91
CA TYR A 235 15.63 -7.87 -3.17
C TYR A 235 15.01 -7.11 -4.35
N THR A 236 15.84 -6.61 -5.25
CA THR A 236 15.38 -5.85 -6.43
C THR A 236 14.66 -6.73 -7.44
N ASP A 237 13.63 -6.22 -8.11
CA ASP A 237 12.89 -6.97 -9.15
C ASP A 237 12.33 -8.31 -8.63
N THR A 238 11.71 -8.28 -7.45
CA THR A 238 11.10 -9.46 -6.83
C THR A 238 9.63 -9.25 -6.50
N TYR A 239 8.90 -10.35 -6.49
CA TYR A 239 7.49 -10.38 -6.17
C TYR A 239 7.28 -10.92 -4.76
N VAL A 240 6.35 -10.29 -4.04
CA VAL A 240 5.93 -10.76 -2.72
C VAL A 240 4.49 -11.20 -2.84
N GLY A 241 4.23 -12.46 -2.51
CA GLY A 241 2.90 -13.04 -2.52
C GLY A 241 2.63 -13.90 -1.32
N ARG A 242 1.44 -14.52 -1.28
CA ARG A 242 1.08 -15.46 -0.22
C ARG A 242 1.99 -16.69 -0.15
N ALA A 243 2.39 -17.04 1.07
CA ALA A 243 3.32 -18.14 1.34
C ALA A 243 2.78 -19.54 0.98
N ASP A 244 1.47 -19.70 0.83
CA ASP A 244 0.83 -20.96 0.43
C ASP A 244 0.35 -20.97 -1.03
N ASN A 245 0.64 -19.92 -1.80
CA ASN A 245 0.39 -19.92 -3.24
C ASN A 245 1.57 -20.57 -3.98
N TYR A 246 1.45 -21.86 -4.28
CA TYR A 246 2.49 -22.61 -5.00
C TYR A 246 2.48 -22.41 -6.52
N LEU A 247 1.62 -21.54 -7.08
CA LEU A 247 1.72 -21.16 -8.49
C LEU A 247 2.85 -20.15 -8.73
N ILE A 248 3.25 -19.42 -7.68
CA ILE A 248 4.21 -18.31 -7.77
C ILE A 248 5.60 -18.62 -7.18
N GLN A 249 5.76 -19.75 -6.49
CA GLN A 249 7.00 -20.06 -5.76
C GLN A 249 8.08 -20.72 -6.62
N HIS A 250 9.29 -20.87 -6.11
CA HIS A 250 10.34 -21.73 -6.65
C HIS A 250 11.33 -22.02 -5.52
N PRO A 251 12.25 -22.99 -5.66
CA PRO A 251 13.15 -23.38 -4.55
C PRO A 251 14.05 -22.27 -4.00
N GLY A 252 14.22 -21.17 -4.75
CA GLY A 252 15.03 -20.02 -4.33
C GLY A 252 14.26 -18.98 -3.51
N CYS A 253 12.93 -19.08 -3.42
CA CYS A 253 12.14 -18.07 -2.72
C CYS A 253 12.47 -17.98 -1.23
N VAL A 254 12.28 -16.80 -0.65
CA VAL A 254 12.53 -16.50 0.76
C VAL A 254 11.21 -16.35 1.51
N ASN A 255 10.97 -17.21 2.49
CA ASN A 255 9.78 -17.15 3.34
C ASN A 255 9.89 -16.02 4.38
N VAL A 256 8.82 -15.24 4.52
CA VAL A 256 8.70 -14.16 5.51
C VAL A 256 7.46 -14.43 6.36
N SER A 257 7.64 -15.27 7.39
CA SER A 257 6.55 -15.78 8.24
C SER A 257 5.70 -14.68 8.87
N GLN A 258 6.34 -13.61 9.36
CA GLN A 258 5.68 -12.44 9.94
C GLN A 258 4.72 -11.74 8.97
N TRP A 259 4.91 -11.85 7.65
CA TRP A 259 4.04 -11.27 6.63
C TRP A 259 2.94 -12.25 6.18
N ASN A 260 3.02 -13.52 6.56
CA ASN A 260 2.35 -14.63 5.89
C ASN A 260 2.63 -14.63 4.36
N GLY A 261 3.89 -14.31 4.00
CA GLY A 261 4.28 -14.08 2.62
C GLY A 261 5.59 -14.76 2.23
N VAL A 262 5.85 -14.78 0.94
CA VAL A 262 7.06 -15.32 0.31
C VAL A 262 7.58 -14.32 -0.73
N ILE A 263 8.90 -14.15 -0.79
CA ILE A 263 9.59 -13.29 -1.76
C ILE A 263 10.20 -14.19 -2.84
N CYS A 264 9.87 -13.93 -4.10
CA CYS A 264 10.28 -14.75 -5.24
C CYS A 264 10.72 -13.88 -6.42
N SER A 265 11.76 -14.31 -7.12
CA SER A 265 12.11 -13.80 -8.44
C SER A 265 11.29 -14.51 -9.50
N GLY A 266 10.95 -13.84 -10.60
CA GLY A 266 10.23 -14.48 -11.67
C GLY A 266 9.55 -13.50 -12.61
N ARG A 267 8.92 -14.06 -13.63
CA ARG A 267 8.01 -13.33 -14.51
C ARG A 267 6.62 -13.87 -14.28
N TYR A 268 5.67 -12.99 -14.01
CA TYR A 268 4.31 -13.36 -13.63
C TYR A 268 3.29 -12.64 -14.49
N SER A 269 2.28 -13.39 -14.93
CA SER A 269 1.15 -12.89 -15.71
C SER A 269 -0.12 -13.60 -15.28
N GLN A 270 -1.25 -13.16 -15.80
CA GLN A 270 -2.56 -13.67 -15.42
C GLN A 270 -3.23 -14.35 -16.60
N VAL A 271 -3.90 -15.47 -16.34
CA VAL A 271 -4.81 -16.05 -17.34
C VAL A 271 -6.22 -15.78 -16.85
N TYR A 272 -6.99 -15.00 -17.60
CA TYR A 272 -8.40 -14.81 -17.30
C TYR A 272 -9.21 -15.93 -17.94
N ILE A 273 -9.81 -16.76 -17.09
CA ILE A 273 -10.48 -18.00 -17.45
C ILE A 273 -11.98 -17.77 -17.31
N GLN A 274 -12.69 -17.85 -18.43
CA GLN A 274 -14.15 -17.81 -18.45
C GLN A 274 -14.70 -19.18 -18.82
N THR A 275 -15.74 -19.62 -18.13
CA THR A 275 -16.35 -20.92 -18.37
C THR A 275 -17.85 -20.77 -18.59
N GLN A 276 -18.41 -21.57 -19.51
CA GLN A 276 -19.87 -21.65 -19.71
C GLN A 276 -20.36 -23.10 -19.61
N GLY A 277 -21.64 -23.24 -19.25
CA GLY A 277 -22.31 -24.54 -19.13
C GLY A 277 -21.96 -25.31 -17.86
N ALA A 278 -21.39 -24.64 -16.86
CA ALA A 278 -20.95 -25.21 -15.60
C ALA A 278 -21.03 -24.15 -14.47
N PRO A 279 -22.24 -23.77 -14.03
CA PRO A 279 -22.38 -22.82 -12.94
C PRO A 279 -21.78 -23.43 -11.66
N SER A 280 -21.10 -22.62 -10.85
CA SER A 280 -20.61 -22.95 -9.50
C SER A 280 -19.45 -23.95 -9.33
N LEU A 281 -18.68 -24.26 -10.37
CA LEU A 281 -17.50 -25.13 -10.20
C LEU A 281 -16.35 -24.40 -9.50
N SER A 282 -15.61 -25.12 -8.65
CA SER A 282 -14.28 -24.68 -8.22
C SER A 282 -13.23 -25.19 -9.21
N LEU A 283 -12.21 -24.36 -9.46
CA LEU A 283 -11.07 -24.65 -10.33
C LEU A 283 -9.85 -24.97 -9.46
N SER A 284 -9.31 -26.17 -9.58
CA SER A 284 -8.03 -26.56 -8.99
C SER A 284 -6.93 -26.44 -10.04
N ILE A 285 -5.90 -25.66 -9.74
CA ILE A 285 -4.77 -25.41 -10.63
C ILE A 285 -3.52 -25.95 -9.94
N SER A 286 -2.92 -26.95 -10.55
CA SER A 286 -1.66 -27.51 -10.08
C SER A 286 -0.55 -27.09 -11.01
N ARG A 287 0.57 -26.61 -10.46
CA ARG A 287 1.81 -26.48 -11.21
C ARG A 287 2.48 -27.84 -11.25
N ASP A 288 2.99 -28.24 -12.41
CA ASP A 288 3.58 -29.58 -12.59
C ASP A 288 4.78 -29.85 -11.66
N GLU A 289 5.41 -28.80 -11.17
CA GLU A 289 6.49 -28.85 -10.18
C GLU A 289 6.01 -29.05 -8.73
N TYR A 290 4.74 -28.72 -8.45
CA TYR A 290 4.13 -28.75 -7.11
C TYR A 290 2.71 -29.34 -7.15
N PRO A 291 2.53 -30.58 -7.65
CA PRO A 291 1.22 -31.16 -7.87
C PRO A 291 0.39 -31.35 -6.59
N ASN A 292 1.06 -31.52 -5.46
CA ASN A 292 0.44 -31.76 -4.14
C ASN A 292 -0.05 -30.47 -3.46
N ALA A 293 0.20 -29.30 -4.06
CA ALA A 293 -0.19 -28.00 -3.51
C ALA A 293 -0.96 -27.17 -4.55
N PRO A 294 -2.15 -27.62 -4.99
CA PRO A 294 -2.96 -26.88 -5.94
C PRO A 294 -3.47 -25.56 -5.36
N LEU A 295 -3.57 -24.54 -6.21
CA LEU A 295 -4.39 -23.37 -5.94
C LEU A 295 -5.83 -23.67 -6.33
N VAL A 296 -6.75 -23.64 -5.37
CA VAL A 296 -8.19 -23.85 -5.61
C VAL A 296 -8.91 -22.51 -5.63
N LEU A 297 -9.60 -22.19 -6.71
CA LEU A 297 -10.37 -20.96 -6.90
C LEU A 297 -11.86 -21.27 -6.95
N ARG A 298 -12.67 -20.50 -6.20
CA ARG A 298 -14.12 -20.70 -6.10
C ARG A 298 -14.87 -20.08 -7.28
N GLY A 299 -14.25 -19.10 -7.94
CA GLY A 299 -14.88 -18.29 -8.99
C GLY A 299 -15.56 -17.06 -8.41
N ILE A 300 -15.51 -15.96 -9.17
CA ILE A 300 -15.95 -14.64 -8.68
C ILE A 300 -17.44 -14.37 -8.90
N ASN A 301 -18.08 -15.11 -9.82
CA ASN A 301 -19.50 -14.94 -10.10
C ASN A 301 -20.34 -15.66 -9.04
N SER A 302 -21.55 -15.18 -8.79
CA SER A 302 -22.48 -15.86 -7.88
C SER A 302 -22.84 -17.26 -8.38
N GLN A 303 -23.27 -18.14 -7.47
CA GLN A 303 -23.63 -19.52 -7.81
C GLN A 303 -24.78 -19.64 -8.82
N ALA A 304 -25.63 -18.61 -8.92
CA ALA A 304 -26.74 -18.56 -9.86
C ALA A 304 -26.32 -18.10 -11.27
N ALA A 305 -25.09 -17.63 -11.47
CA ALA A 305 -24.61 -17.16 -12.77
C ALA A 305 -24.39 -18.33 -13.74
N GLN A 306 -24.76 -18.13 -15.01
CA GLN A 306 -24.59 -19.13 -16.07
C GLN A 306 -23.12 -19.34 -16.51
N SER A 307 -22.22 -18.47 -16.06
CA SER A 307 -20.79 -18.54 -16.31
C SER A 307 -19.99 -18.32 -15.03
N GLN A 308 -18.79 -18.89 -14.99
CA GLN A 308 -17.81 -18.62 -13.94
C GLN A 308 -16.55 -17.97 -14.50
N GLN A 309 -15.81 -17.31 -13.61
CA GLN A 309 -14.65 -16.51 -13.95
C GLN A 309 -13.56 -16.70 -12.89
N TYR A 310 -12.34 -16.95 -13.35
CA TYR A 310 -11.15 -17.13 -12.51
C TYR A 310 -9.99 -16.34 -13.12
N GLN A 311 -9.03 -15.90 -12.29
CA GLN A 311 -7.84 -15.19 -12.78
C GLN A 311 -6.62 -15.52 -11.93
N PRO A 312 -6.08 -16.75 -12.04
CA PRO A 312 -4.83 -17.09 -11.38
C PRO A 312 -3.67 -16.23 -11.88
N ILE A 313 -2.75 -15.91 -10.97
CA ILE A 313 -1.42 -15.42 -11.32
C ILE A 313 -0.51 -16.62 -11.52
N LEU A 314 0.09 -16.73 -12.70
CA LEU A 314 0.98 -17.82 -13.10
C LEU A 314 2.41 -17.31 -13.26
N MET A 315 3.37 -18.13 -12.89
CA MET A 315 4.78 -17.95 -13.25
C MET A 315 4.97 -18.36 -14.72
N MET A 316 5.55 -17.48 -15.51
CA MET A 316 5.81 -17.73 -16.93
C MET A 316 6.88 -18.81 -17.13
N SER A 317 6.85 -19.43 -18.31
CA SER A 317 7.76 -20.53 -18.70
C SER A 317 7.61 -21.79 -17.85
N LYS A 318 6.39 -22.04 -17.37
CA LYS A 318 6.00 -23.21 -16.57
C LYS A 318 4.82 -23.95 -17.19
N SER A 319 4.54 -25.14 -16.67
CA SER A 319 3.40 -25.96 -17.07
C SER A 319 2.44 -26.23 -15.90
N TYR A 320 1.15 -26.24 -16.23
CA TYR A 320 0.06 -26.27 -15.26
C TYR A 320 -1.05 -27.20 -15.73
N THR A 321 -1.71 -27.89 -14.80
CA THR A 321 -2.96 -28.62 -15.07
C THR A 321 -4.15 -27.98 -14.37
N LEU A 322 -5.28 -27.94 -15.06
CA LEU A 322 -6.53 -27.34 -14.59
C LEU A 322 -7.59 -28.44 -14.43
N HIS A 323 -8.20 -28.49 -13.25
CA HIS A 323 -9.16 -29.50 -12.86
C HIS A 323 -10.41 -28.87 -12.27
N TRP A 324 -11.55 -29.49 -12.49
CA TRP A 324 -12.85 -28.98 -12.08
C TRP A 324 -13.45 -29.83 -10.98
N SER A 325 -14.12 -29.21 -10.02
CA SER A 325 -14.85 -29.91 -8.94
C SER A 325 -16.09 -30.68 -9.42
N GLY A 326 -16.40 -30.62 -10.71
CA GLY A 326 -17.50 -31.31 -11.38
C GLY A 326 -17.17 -31.60 -12.86
N PRO A 327 -18.17 -31.86 -13.72
CA PRO A 327 -17.96 -32.04 -15.16
C PRO A 327 -17.26 -30.82 -15.77
N ALA A 328 -16.31 -31.04 -16.69
CA ALA A 328 -15.61 -29.92 -17.32
C ALA A 328 -16.58 -29.01 -18.07
N PRO A 329 -16.37 -27.67 -18.05
CA PRO A 329 -17.17 -26.74 -18.82
C PRO A 329 -17.15 -27.07 -20.32
N ARG A 330 -18.30 -26.90 -20.98
CA ARG A 330 -18.45 -27.09 -22.43
C ARG A 330 -17.65 -26.06 -23.22
N GLU A 331 -17.54 -24.85 -22.67
CA GLU A 331 -16.74 -23.78 -23.23
C GLU A 331 -15.79 -23.26 -22.15
N VAL A 332 -14.51 -23.15 -22.50
CA VAL A 332 -13.48 -22.49 -21.71
C VAL A 332 -12.78 -21.46 -22.59
N VAL A 333 -12.75 -20.21 -22.16
CA VAL A 333 -12.00 -19.12 -22.81
C VAL A 333 -10.84 -18.73 -21.90
N LEU A 334 -9.62 -18.84 -22.43
CA LEU A 334 -8.37 -18.51 -21.76
C LEU A 334 -7.83 -17.23 -22.38
N SER A 335 -7.98 -16.09 -21.71
CA SER A 335 -7.44 -14.80 -22.16
C SER A 335 -6.08 -14.55 -21.52
N LEU A 336 -5.11 -14.16 -22.33
CA LEU A 336 -3.75 -13.85 -21.90
C LEU A 336 -3.72 -12.40 -21.40
N ILE A 337 -3.54 -12.23 -20.10
CA ILE A 337 -3.59 -10.94 -19.41
C ILE A 337 -2.24 -10.65 -18.76
N ASN A 338 -1.68 -9.46 -19.02
CA ASN A 338 -0.34 -9.06 -18.56
C ASN A 338 0.82 -9.93 -19.08
N PHE A 339 0.59 -10.69 -20.15
CA PHE A 339 1.67 -11.40 -20.85
C PHE A 339 2.50 -10.39 -21.63
N ASP A 340 3.82 -10.37 -21.42
CA ASP A 340 4.73 -9.66 -22.32
C ASP A 340 4.93 -10.49 -23.59
N LYS A 341 5.38 -9.86 -24.68
CA LYS A 341 5.66 -10.57 -25.93
C LYS A 341 6.58 -11.76 -25.64
N ASP A 342 6.24 -12.92 -26.22
CA ASP A 342 6.96 -14.18 -26.06
C ASP A 342 6.81 -14.86 -24.69
N ASP A 343 6.10 -14.27 -23.73
CA ASP A 343 5.69 -14.98 -22.52
C ASP A 343 4.76 -16.14 -22.88
N TRP A 344 4.94 -17.24 -22.17
CA TRP A 344 4.18 -18.45 -22.40
C TRP A 344 3.99 -19.26 -21.13
N VAL A 345 2.91 -20.03 -21.12
CA VAL A 345 2.67 -21.15 -20.20
C VAL A 345 2.12 -22.34 -20.99
N LEU A 346 2.43 -23.56 -20.57
CA LEU A 346 1.86 -24.78 -21.13
C LEU A 346 0.73 -25.24 -20.21
N VAL A 347 -0.50 -25.32 -20.73
CA VAL A 347 -1.68 -25.67 -19.90
C VAL A 347 -2.27 -27.00 -20.33
N GLY A 348 -2.61 -27.83 -19.35
CA GLY A 348 -3.31 -29.11 -19.47
C GLY A 348 -4.72 -29.00 -18.90
N LEU A 349 -5.75 -28.92 -19.74
CA LEU A 349 -7.14 -28.90 -19.29
C LEU A 349 -7.69 -30.31 -19.11
N CYS A 350 -8.24 -30.63 -17.94
CA CYS A 350 -8.82 -31.94 -17.68
C CYS A 350 -10.18 -32.13 -18.35
N TYR A 351 -10.28 -33.18 -19.16
CA TYR A 351 -11.48 -33.59 -19.90
C TYR A 351 -11.60 -35.13 -19.96
N PRO A 352 -12.82 -35.67 -20.08
CA PRO A 352 -13.04 -37.11 -20.28
C PRO A 352 -12.37 -37.63 -21.56
N SER A 353 -11.95 -38.89 -21.60
CA SER A 353 -11.18 -39.47 -22.71
C SER A 353 -11.96 -39.58 -24.04
N ASP A 354 -13.30 -39.55 -23.99
CA ASP A 354 -14.21 -39.53 -25.16
C ASP A 354 -14.40 -38.12 -25.75
N THR A 355 -13.78 -37.09 -25.17
CA THR A 355 -13.99 -35.71 -25.60
C THR A 355 -13.42 -35.44 -26.98
N THR A 356 -14.17 -34.65 -27.75
CA THR A 356 -13.73 -34.03 -29.00
C THR A 356 -13.71 -32.51 -28.83
N PHE A 357 -12.80 -31.83 -29.54
CA PHE A 357 -12.52 -30.42 -29.34
C PHE A 357 -12.61 -29.63 -30.64
N GLN A 358 -13.15 -28.42 -30.54
CA GLN A 358 -12.89 -27.33 -31.47
C GLN A 358 -12.13 -26.25 -30.69
N ILE A 359 -10.94 -25.91 -31.15
CA ILE A 359 -10.04 -24.98 -30.43
C ILE A 359 -9.60 -23.91 -31.40
N MET A 360 -9.81 -22.65 -31.02
CA MET A 360 -9.49 -21.49 -31.84
C MET A 360 -8.76 -20.45 -31.00
N ALA A 361 -7.85 -19.72 -31.64
CA ALA A 361 -7.32 -18.47 -31.13
C ALA A 361 -8.07 -17.29 -31.75
N ASP A 362 -8.20 -16.20 -31.01
CA ASP A 362 -8.62 -14.91 -31.53
C ASP A 362 -7.97 -13.78 -30.71
N ILE A 363 -8.17 -12.54 -31.16
CA ILE A 363 -7.83 -11.33 -30.44
C ILE A 363 -9.13 -10.56 -30.18
N ASN A 364 -9.41 -10.30 -28.91
CA ASN A 364 -10.58 -9.53 -28.50
C ASN A 364 -10.22 -8.04 -28.35
N ASP A 365 -10.68 -7.21 -29.29
CA ASP A 365 -10.68 -5.75 -29.11
C ASP A 365 -11.85 -5.38 -28.21
N ARG A 366 -11.52 -4.94 -26.99
CA ARG A 366 -12.52 -4.65 -25.96
C ARG A 366 -13.18 -3.28 -26.12
N GLN A 367 -12.61 -2.38 -26.91
CA GLN A 367 -13.20 -1.06 -27.15
C GLN A 367 -14.36 -1.17 -28.13
N SER A 368 -14.15 -1.89 -29.23
CA SER A 368 -15.16 -2.15 -30.26
C SER A 368 -16.00 -3.41 -30.00
N ASN A 369 -15.54 -4.29 -29.08
CA ASN A 369 -16.12 -5.59 -28.78
C ASN A 369 -16.14 -6.52 -30.00
N THR A 370 -15.07 -6.50 -30.80
CA THR A 370 -14.87 -7.36 -31.98
C THR A 370 -13.81 -8.43 -31.74
N PHE A 371 -13.85 -9.48 -32.56
CA PHE A 371 -12.89 -10.58 -32.52
C PHE A 371 -12.16 -10.69 -33.86
N ASP A 372 -10.85 -10.54 -33.81
CA ASP A 372 -9.96 -10.56 -34.97
C ASP A 372 -9.01 -11.77 -34.94
N ASP A 373 -8.33 -12.04 -36.07
CA ASP A 373 -7.32 -13.10 -36.22
C ASP A 373 -7.80 -14.51 -35.78
N LEU A 374 -9.05 -14.86 -36.11
CA LEU A 374 -9.61 -16.18 -35.81
C LEU A 374 -8.79 -17.27 -36.53
N THR A 375 -8.21 -18.17 -35.75
CA THR A 375 -7.39 -19.28 -36.30
C THR A 375 -7.57 -20.56 -35.50
N ASP A 376 -7.82 -21.67 -36.19
CA ASP A 376 -7.96 -22.98 -35.56
C ASP A 376 -6.61 -23.56 -35.10
N TYR A 377 -6.64 -24.33 -34.02
CA TYR A 377 -5.51 -25.13 -33.60
C TYR A 377 -5.50 -26.50 -34.31
N GLY A 378 -4.31 -26.94 -34.72
CA GLY A 378 -4.10 -28.29 -35.25
C GLY A 378 -3.69 -29.32 -34.18
N THR A 379 -3.87 -30.60 -34.45
CA THR A 379 -3.43 -31.68 -33.54
C THR A 379 -1.95 -32.03 -33.75
N VAL A 380 -1.32 -32.53 -32.69
CA VAL A 380 -0.04 -33.25 -32.74
C VAL A 380 -0.15 -34.57 -31.96
N PRO A 381 0.65 -35.61 -32.28
CA PRO A 381 0.43 -36.95 -31.76
C PRO A 381 0.94 -37.18 -30.32
N SER A 382 1.80 -36.29 -29.79
CA SER A 382 2.40 -36.45 -28.46
C SER A 382 2.76 -35.11 -27.82
N ILE A 383 2.96 -35.12 -26.50
CA ILE A 383 3.45 -33.94 -25.76
C ILE A 383 4.84 -33.50 -26.24
N ALA A 384 5.72 -34.45 -26.58
CA ALA A 384 7.06 -34.15 -27.08
C ALA A 384 7.03 -33.43 -28.45
N GLU A 385 6.07 -33.78 -29.33
CA GLU A 385 5.87 -33.05 -30.58
C GLU A 385 5.26 -31.66 -30.36
N LEU A 386 4.41 -31.51 -29.34
CA LEU A 386 3.88 -30.20 -28.96
C LEU A 386 4.98 -29.28 -28.43
N GLU A 387 5.85 -29.77 -27.55
CA GLU A 387 6.95 -29.02 -26.93
C GLU A 387 8.01 -28.54 -27.95
N LYS A 388 8.15 -29.24 -29.09
CA LYS A 388 9.00 -28.80 -30.21
C LYS A 388 8.38 -27.67 -31.04
N ARG A 389 7.08 -27.40 -30.91
CA ARG A 389 6.33 -26.45 -31.74
C ARG A 389 5.60 -25.38 -30.91
N PRO A 390 6.27 -24.72 -29.94
CA PRO A 390 5.62 -23.76 -29.03
C PRO A 390 5.10 -22.50 -29.73
N MET A 391 5.56 -22.23 -30.96
CA MET A 391 5.12 -21.10 -31.79
C MET A 391 3.91 -21.41 -32.65
N GLU A 392 3.60 -22.68 -32.88
CA GLU A 392 2.47 -23.10 -33.69
C GLU A 392 1.19 -23.21 -32.84
N ARG A 393 0.03 -22.90 -33.43
CA ARG A 393 -1.27 -23.14 -32.81
C ARG A 393 -1.57 -24.65 -32.87
N LYS A 394 -0.98 -25.42 -31.95
CA LYS A 394 -1.13 -26.88 -31.86
C LYS A 394 -1.60 -27.32 -30.47
N TYR A 395 -2.25 -28.48 -30.42
CA TYR A 395 -2.64 -29.13 -29.17
C TYR A 395 -2.42 -30.64 -29.21
N PHE A 396 -2.23 -31.23 -28.04
CA PHE A 396 -2.16 -32.66 -27.83
C PHE A 396 -3.20 -33.08 -26.79
N PHE A 397 -4.03 -34.08 -27.12
CA PHE A 397 -4.96 -34.65 -26.14
C PHE A 397 -4.47 -36.03 -25.67
N ASP A 398 -3.98 -36.09 -24.44
CA ASP A 398 -3.55 -37.34 -23.82
C ASP A 398 -4.78 -38.11 -23.31
N ARG A 399 -5.36 -38.95 -24.17
CA ARG A 399 -6.54 -39.75 -23.83
C ARG A 399 -6.36 -40.68 -22.63
N SER A 400 -5.13 -41.13 -22.35
CA SER A 400 -4.86 -42.04 -21.24
C SER A 400 -4.98 -41.35 -19.87
N VAL A 401 -4.65 -40.06 -19.82
CA VAL A 401 -4.72 -39.23 -18.61
C VAL A 401 -5.99 -38.39 -18.57
N GLY A 402 -6.48 -37.94 -19.73
CA GLY A 402 -7.59 -37.00 -19.87
C GLY A 402 -7.15 -35.53 -19.91
N LEU A 403 -5.92 -35.22 -20.35
CA LEU A 403 -5.42 -33.83 -20.40
C LEU A 403 -5.29 -33.32 -21.84
N LEU A 404 -5.90 -32.17 -22.10
CA LEU A 404 -5.72 -31.37 -23.31
C LEU A 404 -4.59 -30.36 -23.09
N TRP A 405 -3.45 -30.60 -23.73
CA TRP A 405 -2.27 -29.76 -23.67
C TRP A 405 -2.21 -28.76 -24.83
N LEU A 406 -1.95 -27.49 -24.52
CA LEU A 406 -1.69 -26.43 -25.49
C LEU A 406 -0.85 -25.30 -24.87
N TYR A 407 -0.11 -24.57 -25.71
CA TYR A 407 0.59 -23.35 -25.29
C TYR A 407 -0.35 -22.15 -25.29
N LEU A 408 -0.36 -21.42 -24.19
CA LEU A 408 -0.79 -20.03 -24.16
C LEU A 408 0.47 -19.19 -24.32
N ARG A 409 0.59 -18.47 -25.44
CA ARG A 409 1.76 -17.63 -25.73
C ARG A 409 1.33 -16.30 -26.32
N ALA A 410 1.85 -15.21 -25.77
CA ALA A 410 1.61 -13.88 -26.32
C ALA A 410 2.46 -13.66 -27.58
N ARG A 411 1.82 -13.24 -28.67
CA ARG A 411 2.45 -12.94 -29.96
C ARG A 411 2.62 -11.44 -30.18
N HIS A 412 1.83 -10.64 -29.47
CA HIS A 412 1.84 -9.20 -29.58
C HIS A 412 2.41 -8.55 -28.32
N GLY A 413 3.22 -7.51 -28.51
CA GLY A 413 3.72 -6.69 -27.42
C GLY A 413 2.64 -5.79 -26.86
N ARG A 414 2.72 -5.52 -25.55
CA ARG A 414 1.89 -4.54 -24.87
C ARG A 414 2.74 -3.39 -24.36
N ASP A 415 2.11 -2.23 -24.23
CA ASP A 415 2.77 -1.00 -23.84
C ASP A 415 2.53 -0.68 -22.37
N GLY A 416 3.59 -0.33 -21.64
CA GLY A 416 3.52 0.16 -20.27
C GLY A 416 2.74 -0.76 -19.31
N GLN A 417 1.61 -0.25 -18.80
CA GLN A 417 0.74 -0.93 -17.83
C GLN A 417 -0.53 -1.52 -18.45
N SER A 418 -0.61 -1.55 -19.78
CA SER A 418 -1.71 -2.19 -20.48
C SER A 418 -1.74 -3.69 -20.16
N TYR A 419 -2.95 -4.22 -20.01
CA TYR A 419 -3.21 -5.62 -19.74
C TYR A 419 -2.99 -6.47 -20.99
N CYS A 420 -3.29 -5.89 -22.16
CA CYS A 420 -3.20 -6.54 -23.44
C CYS A 420 -2.46 -5.63 -24.44
N SER A 421 -2.28 -6.14 -25.66
CA SER A 421 -1.65 -5.39 -26.75
C SER A 421 -2.59 -4.31 -27.29
N ALA A 422 -2.07 -3.36 -28.06
CA ALA A 422 -2.89 -2.38 -28.78
C ALA A 422 -3.88 -3.02 -29.78
N LYS A 423 -3.70 -4.29 -30.16
CA LYS A 423 -4.65 -5.04 -30.98
C LYS A 423 -5.80 -5.67 -30.17
N GLY A 424 -5.73 -5.64 -28.84
CA GLY A 424 -6.62 -6.34 -27.94
C GLY A 424 -5.97 -7.52 -27.21
N CYS A 425 -6.81 -8.27 -26.49
CA CYS A 425 -6.40 -9.40 -25.67
C CYS A 425 -6.41 -10.69 -26.47
N GLU A 426 -5.25 -11.36 -26.55
CA GLU A 426 -5.14 -12.67 -27.18
C GLU A 426 -5.88 -13.72 -26.34
N ARG A 427 -6.66 -14.58 -26.98
CA ARG A 427 -7.46 -15.61 -26.31
C ARG A 427 -7.36 -16.95 -27.01
N VAL A 428 -7.59 -18.01 -26.24
CA VAL A 428 -7.81 -19.36 -26.72
C VAL A 428 -9.19 -19.82 -26.26
N LYS A 429 -10.08 -20.13 -27.19
CA LYS A 429 -11.40 -20.68 -26.93
C LYS A 429 -11.39 -22.18 -27.18
N VAL A 430 -11.74 -22.96 -26.16
CA VAL A 430 -11.87 -24.42 -26.20
C VAL A 430 -13.35 -24.77 -26.08
N MET A 431 -13.89 -25.36 -27.14
CA MET A 431 -15.23 -25.95 -27.16
C MET A 431 -15.09 -27.46 -27.10
N ALA A 432 -15.68 -28.06 -26.07
CA ALA A 432 -15.59 -29.48 -25.79
C ALA A 432 -16.94 -30.17 -25.95
N THR A 433 -16.96 -31.28 -26.70
CA THR A 433 -18.13 -32.14 -26.85
C THR A 433 -17.81 -33.52 -26.27
N THR A 434 -18.54 -33.91 -25.22
CA THR A 434 -18.41 -35.20 -24.53
C THR A 434 -19.80 -35.68 -24.09
N SER A 435 -19.96 -37.00 -24.02
CA SER A 435 -21.15 -37.64 -23.46
C SER A 435 -21.03 -37.86 -21.95
N SER A 436 -19.81 -37.79 -21.42
CA SER A 436 -19.48 -38.06 -20.04
C SER A 436 -19.92 -36.93 -19.10
N LYS A 437 -20.48 -37.32 -17.96
CA LYS A 437 -20.82 -36.42 -16.84
C LYS A 437 -19.91 -36.62 -15.63
N GLN A 438 -18.75 -37.26 -15.83
CA GLN A 438 -17.81 -37.52 -14.74
C GLN A 438 -17.11 -36.23 -14.30
N THR A 439 -16.78 -36.16 -13.01
CA THR A 439 -15.96 -35.08 -12.47
C THR A 439 -14.61 -35.04 -13.16
N CYS A 440 -14.24 -33.87 -13.66
CA CYS A 440 -13.01 -33.66 -14.41
C CYS A 440 -11.84 -33.33 -13.49
N ASN A 441 -11.44 -34.35 -12.74
CA ASN A 441 -10.22 -34.35 -11.93
C ASN A 441 -9.25 -35.42 -12.46
N CYS A 442 -8.16 -34.96 -13.06
CA CYS A 442 -7.15 -35.80 -13.72
C CYS A 442 -5.90 -35.98 -12.85
N THR A 443 -5.84 -35.39 -11.65
CA THR A 443 -4.62 -35.29 -10.82
C THR A 443 -3.96 -36.66 -10.59
N ALA A 444 -4.74 -37.66 -10.20
CA ALA A 444 -4.23 -39.01 -9.90
C ALA A 444 -3.57 -39.70 -11.10
N LYS A 445 -4.05 -39.43 -12.32
CA LYS A 445 -3.48 -39.97 -13.56
C LYS A 445 -2.36 -39.07 -14.11
N ALA A 446 -2.43 -37.77 -13.84
CA ALA A 446 -1.49 -36.79 -14.36
C ALA A 446 -0.10 -36.91 -13.71
N TYR A 447 -0.04 -37.01 -12.39
CA TYR A 447 1.21 -36.82 -11.66
C TYR A 447 2.13 -38.04 -11.46
N PRO A 448 1.76 -39.23 -11.92
CA PRO A 448 2.73 -40.25 -12.28
C PRO A 448 3.51 -39.94 -13.58
N LYS A 449 2.97 -39.07 -14.46
CA LYS A 449 3.49 -38.84 -15.83
C LYS A 449 4.05 -37.43 -16.06
N TYR A 450 3.43 -36.41 -15.50
CA TYR A 450 3.70 -35.00 -15.80
C TYR A 450 4.40 -34.24 -14.68
N SER A 451 4.73 -34.89 -13.57
CA SER A 451 5.48 -34.27 -12.48
C SER A 451 6.84 -33.77 -12.97
N LYS A 452 7.20 -32.54 -12.60
CA LYS A 452 8.48 -31.90 -12.92
C LYS A 452 9.25 -31.58 -11.64
N THR A 453 10.57 -31.46 -11.75
CA THR A 453 11.39 -30.99 -10.64
C THR A 453 11.25 -29.48 -10.50
N PRO A 454 10.97 -28.96 -9.28
CA PRO A 454 10.98 -27.52 -9.03
C PRO A 454 12.25 -26.81 -9.49
N SER A 455 12.07 -25.71 -10.23
CA SER A 455 13.17 -24.92 -10.78
C SER A 455 12.90 -23.41 -10.71
N ALA A 456 13.99 -22.61 -10.64
CA ALA A 456 13.93 -21.16 -10.73
C ALA A 456 14.36 -20.73 -12.15
N VAL A 457 13.44 -20.16 -12.94
CA VAL A 457 13.77 -19.65 -14.29
C VAL A 457 14.54 -18.34 -14.20
N VAL A 458 14.14 -17.48 -13.26
CA VAL A 458 14.86 -16.27 -12.88
C VAL A 458 15.51 -16.56 -11.51
N PRO A 459 16.84 -16.39 -11.37
CA PRO A 459 17.50 -16.57 -10.08
C PRO A 459 17.15 -15.43 -9.12
N MET A 460 17.18 -15.70 -7.82
CA MET A 460 17.01 -14.64 -6.82
C MET A 460 18.17 -13.64 -6.91
N PRO A 461 17.89 -12.33 -6.85
CA PRO A 461 18.93 -11.32 -6.71
C PRO A 461 19.60 -11.43 -5.33
N ALA A 462 20.76 -10.81 -5.17
CA ALA A 462 21.42 -10.71 -3.88
C ALA A 462 20.64 -9.79 -2.92
N LEU A 463 20.60 -10.14 -1.64
CA LEU A 463 20.00 -9.30 -0.61
C LEU A 463 20.82 -8.02 -0.45
N SER A 464 20.20 -6.86 -0.70
CA SER A 464 20.76 -5.57 -0.34
C SER A 464 20.52 -5.29 1.14
N THR A 465 21.60 -5.12 1.89
CA THR A 465 21.57 -4.64 3.28
C THR A 465 21.73 -3.12 3.37
N GLN A 466 21.96 -2.44 2.24
CA GLN A 466 22.14 -1.00 2.22
C GLN A 466 20.79 -0.29 2.37
N ALA A 467 20.73 0.66 3.30
CA ALA A 467 19.58 1.54 3.40
C ALA A 467 19.43 2.35 2.10
N CYS A 468 18.23 2.35 1.53
CA CYS A 468 17.93 3.15 0.34
C CYS A 468 17.95 4.64 0.70
N LYS A 469 18.96 5.36 0.21
CA LYS A 469 19.18 6.79 0.53
C LYS A 469 18.15 7.72 -0.10
N ASP A 470 17.67 7.39 -1.30
CA ASP A 470 16.73 8.22 -2.07
C ASP A 470 15.27 7.71 -1.97
N CYS A 471 14.99 6.87 -0.97
CA CYS A 471 13.65 6.36 -0.69
C CYS A 471 12.86 7.27 0.24
N GLY A 472 11.53 7.20 0.10
CA GLY A 472 10.60 7.97 0.91
C GLY A 472 10.13 9.25 0.23
N ALA A 473 9.17 9.90 0.87
CA ALA A 473 8.73 11.22 0.46
C ALA A 473 9.83 12.24 0.78
N LYS A 474 10.01 13.23 -0.12
CA LYS A 474 10.97 14.32 0.07
C LYS A 474 10.54 15.25 1.20
N GLN A 475 9.23 15.48 1.32
CA GLN A 475 8.66 16.26 2.40
C GLN A 475 8.54 15.43 3.67
N LEU A 476 8.85 16.04 4.81
CA LEU A 476 8.68 15.43 6.13
C LEU A 476 7.35 15.82 6.78
N VAL A 477 6.76 16.94 6.36
CA VAL A 477 5.52 17.49 6.89
C VAL A 477 4.50 17.64 5.78
N PHE A 478 3.30 17.17 6.06
CA PHE A 478 2.15 17.22 5.16
C PHE A 478 1.04 17.97 5.89
N SER A 479 0.56 19.05 5.29
CA SER A 479 -0.50 19.89 5.84
C SER A 479 -1.42 20.39 4.73
N SER A 480 -2.56 20.95 5.12
CA SER A 480 -3.46 21.68 4.22
C SER A 480 -2.89 23.02 3.75
N GLU A 481 -1.72 23.42 4.27
CA GLU A 481 -1.00 24.64 3.93
C GLU A 481 0.41 24.26 3.44
N PRO A 482 0.54 23.66 2.24
CA PRO A 482 1.80 23.11 1.75
C PRO A 482 2.90 24.16 1.52
N TRP A 483 2.56 25.45 1.54
CA TRP A 483 3.52 26.56 1.49
C TRP A 483 4.19 26.85 2.83
N THR A 484 3.66 26.32 3.95
CA THR A 484 4.22 26.56 5.27
C THR A 484 5.53 25.77 5.43
N SER A 485 6.61 26.47 5.73
CA SER A 485 7.89 25.85 6.04
C SER A 485 7.92 25.35 7.48
N TYR A 486 8.50 24.17 7.69
CA TYR A 486 8.59 23.56 9.02
C TYR A 486 10.04 23.26 9.39
N LEU A 487 10.34 23.46 10.67
CA LEU A 487 11.59 23.09 11.31
C LEU A 487 11.45 21.71 11.93
N GLN A 488 12.27 20.74 11.49
CA GLN A 488 12.38 19.48 12.22
C GLN A 488 13.19 19.72 13.48
N THR A 489 12.67 19.30 14.63
CA THR A 489 13.34 19.44 15.92
C THR A 489 13.28 18.13 16.68
N GLN A 490 14.41 17.76 17.27
CA GLN A 490 14.49 16.59 18.13
C GLN A 490 15.15 16.98 19.44
N VAL A 491 14.65 16.43 20.55
CA VAL A 491 15.22 16.61 21.88
C VAL A 491 15.36 15.23 22.50
N LYS A 492 16.60 14.87 22.84
CA LYS A 492 16.93 13.68 23.61
C LYS A 492 17.56 14.10 24.93
N SER A 493 16.74 14.09 25.98
CA SER A 493 17.18 14.21 27.36
C SER A 493 17.55 12.84 27.91
N LEU A 494 18.36 12.82 28.96
CA LEU A 494 18.90 11.58 29.53
C LEU A 494 18.92 11.65 31.05
N SER A 495 18.16 10.80 31.72
CA SER A 495 18.17 10.69 33.18
C SER A 495 19.41 9.96 33.70
N GLY A 496 19.72 10.12 34.99
CA GLY A 496 20.80 9.36 35.64
C GLY A 496 20.62 7.84 35.56
N LYS A 497 19.37 7.35 35.55
CA LYS A 497 19.06 5.92 35.41
C LYS A 497 19.33 5.38 34.01
N GLU A 498 18.98 6.14 32.97
CA GLU A 498 19.30 5.76 31.59
C GLU A 498 20.82 5.68 31.38
N GLN A 499 21.59 6.56 32.03
CA GLN A 499 23.05 6.49 32.03
C GLN A 499 23.58 5.20 32.67
N GLN A 500 23.01 4.79 33.80
CA GLN A 500 23.37 3.53 34.45
C GLN A 500 23.02 2.30 33.59
N ARG A 501 21.99 2.40 32.74
CA ARG A 501 21.60 1.37 31.77
C ARG A 501 22.40 1.42 30.45
N GLY A 502 23.41 2.28 30.36
CA GLY A 502 24.36 2.32 29.24
C GLY A 502 24.02 3.28 28.09
N ASP A 503 22.93 4.05 28.17
CA ASP A 503 22.70 5.14 27.20
C ASP A 503 23.55 6.35 27.59
N ASN A 504 24.30 6.89 26.63
CA ASN A 504 25.20 8.01 26.86
C ASN A 504 24.92 9.21 25.95
N ARG A 505 23.83 9.18 25.17
CA ARG A 505 23.54 10.20 24.15
C ARG A 505 22.48 11.19 24.63
N SER A 506 22.87 12.45 24.76
CA SER A 506 21.96 13.59 24.93
C SER A 506 22.23 14.61 23.83
N PHE A 507 21.18 15.08 23.17
CA PHE A 507 21.31 16.03 22.06
C PHE A 507 20.03 16.82 21.81
N ILE A 508 20.19 17.95 21.14
CA ILE A 508 19.10 18.66 20.47
C ILE A 508 19.45 18.74 18.98
N THR A 509 18.51 18.36 18.12
CA THR A 509 18.65 18.47 16.67
C THR A 509 17.71 19.53 16.15
N VAL A 510 18.22 20.38 15.26
CA VAL A 510 17.45 21.40 14.53
C VAL A 510 17.77 21.22 13.05
N ASN A 511 16.78 20.76 12.27
CA ASN A 511 16.95 20.21 10.93
C ASN A 511 18.06 19.15 10.90
N GLU A 512 19.12 19.35 10.12
CA GLU A 512 20.23 18.41 10.01
C GLU A 512 21.33 18.64 11.06
N VAL A 513 21.23 19.73 11.84
CA VAL A 513 22.27 20.11 12.81
C VAL A 513 21.98 19.47 14.16
N THR A 514 22.73 18.41 14.49
CA THR A 514 22.67 17.74 15.80
C THR A 514 23.69 18.33 16.77
N MET A 515 23.23 18.73 17.95
CA MET A 515 24.03 19.36 19.00
C MET A 515 24.09 18.46 20.23
N PHE A 516 25.17 17.68 20.33
CA PHE A 516 25.42 16.81 21.47
C PHE A 516 25.90 17.58 22.70
N PHE A 517 25.51 17.11 23.88
CA PHE A 517 26.01 17.62 25.14
C PHE A 517 26.24 16.49 26.14
N SER A 518 27.38 16.54 26.84
CA SER A 518 27.83 15.51 27.79
C SER A 518 27.79 15.97 29.24
N GLN A 519 27.73 17.28 29.48
CA GLN A 519 27.72 17.83 30.84
C GLN A 519 26.35 17.61 31.51
N PRO A 520 26.31 17.17 32.77
CA PRO A 520 25.08 17.13 33.56
C PRO A 520 24.48 18.52 33.73
N GLY A 521 23.15 18.61 33.74
CA GLY A 521 22.41 19.87 33.87
C GLY A 521 21.46 20.12 32.70
N TYR A 522 21.31 21.40 32.33
CA TYR A 522 20.41 21.91 31.31
C TYR A 522 21.18 22.31 30.07
N PHE A 523 20.64 21.94 28.90
CA PHE A 523 21.13 22.37 27.60
C PHE A 523 20.01 23.08 26.85
N LEU A 524 20.23 24.34 26.51
CA LEU A 524 19.27 25.18 25.79
C LEU A 524 19.80 25.49 24.39
N VAL A 525 18.91 25.41 23.41
CA VAL A 525 19.14 25.86 22.04
C VAL A 525 18.06 26.87 21.68
N THR A 526 18.50 28.06 21.30
CA THR A 526 17.63 29.13 20.81
C THR A 526 17.69 29.17 19.28
N VAL A 527 16.53 29.22 18.65
CA VAL A 527 16.37 29.25 17.20
C VAL A 527 15.52 30.47 16.84
N ASP A 528 15.97 31.23 15.84
CA ASP A 528 15.16 32.33 15.28
C ASP A 528 13.92 31.76 14.59
N ALA A 529 12.72 32.19 15.01
CA ALA A 529 11.47 31.59 14.53
C ALA A 529 11.13 31.99 13.08
N CYS A 530 11.78 33.03 12.54
CA CYS A 530 11.54 33.51 11.19
C CYS A 530 12.42 32.81 10.15
N SER A 531 13.70 32.61 10.46
CA SER A 531 14.67 31.97 9.55
C SER A 531 14.91 30.49 9.85
N GLY A 532 14.55 30.01 11.04
CA GLY A 532 14.89 28.66 11.51
C GLY A 532 16.38 28.47 11.85
N LYS A 533 17.18 29.54 11.87
CA LYS A 533 18.61 29.48 12.18
C LYS A 533 18.83 29.35 13.68
N VAL A 534 19.69 28.41 14.09
CA VAL A 534 20.17 28.32 15.48
C VAL A 534 20.97 29.59 15.81
N THR A 535 20.51 30.37 16.78
CA THR A 535 21.13 31.63 17.19
C THR A 535 22.06 31.47 18.37
N LYS A 536 21.75 30.56 19.31
CA LYS A 536 22.56 30.36 20.52
C LYS A 536 22.42 28.94 21.09
N LYS A 537 23.49 28.46 21.73
CA LYS A 537 23.55 27.20 22.48
C LYS A 537 24.14 27.53 23.85
N THR A 538 23.47 27.11 24.92
CA THR A 538 23.89 27.47 26.29
C THR A 538 23.69 26.28 27.21
N SER A 539 24.69 26.01 28.07
CA SER A 539 24.65 24.93 29.05
C SER A 539 24.73 25.50 30.47
N PHE A 540 23.97 24.91 31.39
CA PHE A 540 24.00 25.24 32.81
C PHE A 540 24.03 23.94 33.61
N THR A 541 24.92 23.83 34.60
CA THR A 541 24.97 22.64 35.47
C THR A 541 23.83 22.60 36.48
N LYS A 542 23.36 23.77 36.91
CA LYS A 542 22.30 23.97 37.89
C LYS A 542 21.51 25.26 37.63
N LEU A 543 20.33 25.38 38.24
CA LEU A 543 19.61 26.64 38.29
C LEU A 543 20.29 27.61 39.29
N ASP A 544 21.18 28.45 38.79
CA ASP A 544 21.83 29.53 39.54
C ASP A 544 21.41 30.91 39.01
N ALA A 545 21.90 31.98 39.65
CA ALA A 545 21.58 33.36 39.24
C ALA A 545 21.91 33.67 37.77
N LYS A 546 22.92 32.99 37.18
CA LYS A 546 23.28 33.16 35.76
C LYS A 546 22.22 32.53 34.85
N MET A 547 21.79 31.32 35.17
CA MET A 547 20.70 30.66 34.44
C MET A 547 19.41 31.45 34.57
N GLU A 548 19.05 31.91 35.77
CA GLU A 548 17.86 32.73 36.00
C GLU A 548 17.86 34.01 35.16
N GLN A 549 18.98 34.75 35.17
CA GLN A 549 19.13 35.96 34.36
C GLN A 549 19.01 35.65 32.86
N TYR A 550 19.61 34.55 32.41
CA TYR A 550 19.52 34.11 31.02
C TYR A 550 18.09 33.76 30.62
N LEU A 551 17.34 33.04 31.45
CA LEU A 551 15.94 32.70 31.18
C LEU A 551 15.04 33.95 31.17
N LYS A 552 15.30 34.93 32.05
CA LYS A 552 14.51 36.18 32.12
C LYS A 552 14.75 37.13 30.94
N THR A 553 16.01 37.29 30.52
CA THR A 553 16.42 38.39 29.63
C THR A 553 17.38 38.02 28.51
N GLY A 554 18.00 36.82 28.58
CA GLY A 554 19.06 36.41 27.66
C GLY A 554 18.58 35.82 26.33
N ILE A 555 17.27 35.62 26.16
CA ILE A 555 16.65 35.04 24.96
C ILE A 555 15.88 36.14 24.23
N PRO A 556 16.24 36.46 22.96
CA PRO A 556 15.52 37.44 22.16
C PRO A 556 14.05 37.07 21.95
N LYS A 557 13.20 38.07 21.68
CA LYS A 557 11.84 37.83 21.20
C LYS A 557 11.85 37.12 19.84
N SER A 558 10.71 36.54 19.46
CA SER A 558 10.53 35.78 18.22
C SER A 558 11.45 34.55 18.12
N SER A 559 11.73 33.91 19.26
CA SER A 559 12.64 32.77 19.34
C SER A 559 11.92 31.49 19.76
N ILE A 560 12.23 30.39 19.08
CA ILE A 560 11.93 29.03 19.53
C ILE A 560 13.01 28.63 20.55
N VAL A 561 12.59 28.09 21.68
CA VAL A 561 13.47 27.67 22.78
C VAL A 561 13.34 26.16 22.97
N LEU A 562 14.41 25.43 22.67
CA LEU A 562 14.50 24.00 22.92
C LEU A 562 15.34 23.77 24.19
N MET A 563 14.86 22.94 25.11
CA MET A 563 15.61 22.59 26.32
C MET A 563 15.65 21.08 26.50
N ALA A 564 16.84 20.57 26.82
CA ALA A 564 17.09 19.19 27.19
C ALA A 564 17.82 19.14 28.52
N THR A 565 17.75 18.00 29.22
CA THR A 565 18.50 17.78 30.46
C THR A 565 19.33 16.50 30.39
N ARG A 566 20.40 16.47 31.17
CA ARG A 566 21.25 15.27 31.35
C ARG A 566 21.59 15.04 32.82
N GLY A 567 21.53 13.80 33.26
CA GLY A 567 21.83 13.41 34.63
C GLY A 567 20.73 13.83 35.60
N GLN A 568 21.12 14.39 36.75
CA GLN A 568 20.21 14.88 37.77
C GLN A 568 20.39 16.40 37.91
N PRO A 569 19.65 17.20 37.11
CA PRO A 569 19.82 18.66 37.12
C PRO A 569 19.36 19.27 38.45
N GLU A 570 20.26 20.01 39.11
CA GLU A 570 19.94 20.73 40.34
C GLU A 570 18.95 21.88 40.07
N GLY A 571 17.96 22.04 40.96
CA GLY A 571 16.98 23.13 40.88
C GLY A 571 15.85 22.95 39.86
N LEU A 572 15.59 21.71 39.40
CA LEU A 572 14.59 21.44 38.34
C LEU A 572 13.20 22.01 38.65
N VAL A 573 12.76 21.91 39.91
CA VAL A 573 11.48 22.49 40.37
C VAL A 573 11.45 24.01 40.18
N GLY A 574 12.56 24.70 40.46
CA GLY A 574 12.65 26.16 40.33
C GLY A 574 12.53 26.66 38.89
N VAL A 575 12.88 25.82 37.90
CA VAL A 575 12.80 26.17 36.47
C VAL A 575 11.36 26.41 36.03
N ALA A 576 10.38 25.75 36.66
CA ALA A 576 8.97 25.76 36.24
C ALA A 576 8.38 27.17 36.08
N SER A 577 8.74 28.11 36.97
CA SER A 577 8.26 29.49 36.94
C SER A 577 8.73 30.26 35.70
N TYR A 578 9.95 29.99 35.25
CA TYR A 578 10.56 30.62 34.08
C TYR A 578 9.96 30.13 32.77
N LEU A 579 9.52 28.88 32.72
CA LEU A 579 8.96 28.29 31.49
C LEU A 579 7.62 28.90 31.06
N VAL A 580 6.92 29.59 31.97
CA VAL A 580 5.71 30.36 31.66
C VAL A 580 6.01 31.46 30.65
N SER A 581 7.17 32.11 30.75
CA SER A 581 7.59 33.13 29.79
C SER A 581 7.81 32.57 28.38
N PHE A 582 8.04 31.26 28.25
CA PHE A 582 8.15 30.55 26.97
C PHE A 582 6.83 29.97 26.48
N GLY A 583 5.70 30.42 27.03
CA GLY A 583 4.37 30.11 26.53
C GLY A 583 3.66 28.95 27.22
N LEU A 584 4.19 28.40 28.31
CA LEU A 584 3.40 27.48 29.14
C LEU A 584 2.29 28.24 29.86
N ALA A 585 1.09 27.67 29.88
CA ALA A 585 -0.09 28.30 30.48
C ALA A 585 0.04 28.54 32.01
N LYS A 586 0.82 27.71 32.71
CA LYS A 586 1.10 27.82 34.14
C LYS A 586 2.43 27.14 34.48
N PRO A 587 3.02 27.40 35.67
CA PRO A 587 4.20 26.66 36.12
C PRO A 587 3.93 25.16 36.11
N ALA A 588 4.86 24.41 35.51
CA ALA A 588 4.76 22.97 35.41
C ALA A 588 5.05 22.29 36.76
N ASP A 589 4.33 21.20 37.05
CA ASP A 589 4.67 20.34 38.18
C ASP A 589 5.88 19.47 37.82
N LEU A 590 7.04 19.87 38.35
CA LEU A 590 8.32 19.19 38.16
C LEU A 590 8.79 18.47 39.43
N HIS A 591 7.93 18.32 40.44
CA HIS A 591 8.27 17.53 41.61
C HIS A 591 8.51 16.07 41.21
N SER A 592 9.59 15.50 41.74
CA SER A 592 9.99 14.11 41.48
C SER A 592 10.32 13.77 40.01
N LYS A 593 10.47 14.77 39.14
CA LYS A 593 10.91 14.57 37.75
C LYS A 593 12.44 14.52 37.68
N GLU A 594 12.96 13.70 36.78
CA GLU A 594 14.41 13.46 36.64
C GLU A 594 14.96 13.99 35.31
N SER A 595 14.10 14.15 34.29
CA SER A 595 14.49 14.67 32.98
C SER A 595 13.40 15.54 32.37
N LEU A 596 13.77 16.43 31.45
CA LEU A 596 12.87 17.41 30.85
C LEU A 596 13.21 17.64 29.37
N ALA A 597 12.19 17.74 28.52
CA ALA A 597 12.29 18.16 27.13
C ALA A 597 11.25 19.26 26.86
N LEU A 598 11.71 20.45 26.46
CA LEU A 598 10.87 21.63 26.22
C LEU A 598 10.91 22.04 24.74
N TRP A 599 9.73 22.39 24.24
CA TRP A 599 9.51 23.24 23.07
C TRP A 599 8.78 24.50 23.54
N GLY A 600 9.53 25.58 23.72
CA GLY A 600 9.02 26.87 24.16
C GLY A 600 9.09 27.92 23.05
N PHE A 601 8.35 29.00 23.23
CA PHE A 601 8.39 30.17 22.35
C PHE A 601 8.51 31.44 23.18
N GLN A 602 9.57 32.21 22.93
CA GLN A 602 9.78 33.52 23.52
C GLN A 602 9.31 34.58 22.52
N GLY A 603 8.10 35.12 22.69
CA GLY A 603 7.55 36.16 21.81
C GLY A 603 6.02 36.29 21.93
N GLY A 604 5.44 37.28 21.22
CA GLY A 604 3.98 37.47 21.05
C GLY A 604 3.15 37.65 22.33
N SER A 605 1.87 37.98 22.18
CA SER A 605 0.89 38.03 23.29
C SER A 605 0.19 36.68 23.53
N SER A 606 0.25 35.75 22.57
CA SER A 606 -0.33 34.42 22.67
C SER A 606 0.69 33.34 22.26
N PRO A 607 0.93 32.33 23.11
CA PRO A 607 1.90 31.29 22.80
C PRO A 607 1.41 30.34 21.70
N PRO A 608 2.29 29.88 20.79
CA PRO A 608 1.91 28.94 19.75
C PRO A 608 1.37 27.61 20.33
N PRO A 609 0.41 26.95 19.64
CA PRO A 609 -0.24 25.74 20.15
C PRO A 609 0.68 24.52 20.22
N TRP A 610 1.86 24.57 19.58
CA TRP A 610 2.86 23.51 19.64
C TRP A 610 3.78 23.59 20.87
N VAL A 611 3.71 24.70 21.64
CA VAL A 611 4.48 24.85 22.88
C VAL A 611 4.14 23.69 23.81
N SER A 612 5.17 22.96 24.24
CA SER A 612 4.98 21.75 25.02
C SER A 612 6.17 21.43 25.89
N LEU A 613 5.87 20.78 27.02
CA LEU A 613 6.82 20.30 27.98
C LEU A 613 6.57 18.82 28.24
N GLN A 614 7.62 18.02 28.21
CA GLN A 614 7.59 16.65 28.68
C GLN A 614 8.63 16.46 29.79
N ALA A 615 8.28 15.69 30.80
CA ALA A 615 9.18 15.36 31.91
C ALA A 615 9.11 13.87 32.22
N GLY A 616 10.28 13.25 32.43
CA GLY A 616 10.41 11.83 32.78
C GLY A 616 10.49 11.63 34.29
N GLN A 617 9.97 10.51 34.78
CA GLN A 617 9.99 10.12 36.19
C GLN A 617 10.15 8.62 36.34
N GLY A 618 11.02 8.18 37.26
CA GLY A 618 11.16 6.76 37.55
C GLY A 618 11.67 5.97 36.35
N ASP A 619 10.93 4.94 35.94
CA ASP A 619 11.20 4.16 34.73
C ASP A 619 10.49 4.70 33.47
N GLU A 620 9.69 5.78 33.60
CA GLU A 620 9.11 6.46 32.45
C GLU A 620 10.13 7.42 31.82
N PHE A 621 11.01 6.86 31.00
CA PHE A 621 11.99 7.63 30.24
C PHE A 621 11.35 8.43 29.10
N LEU A 622 11.88 9.63 28.85
CA LEU A 622 11.42 10.48 27.75
C LEU A 622 11.81 9.89 26.39
N GLY A 623 12.98 9.28 26.26
CA GLY A 623 13.53 8.84 24.98
C GLY A 623 13.68 10.00 23.98
N LEU A 624 13.75 9.67 22.69
CA LEU A 624 13.83 10.68 21.62
C LEU A 624 12.46 11.31 21.38
N GLN A 625 12.37 12.62 21.58
CA GLN A 625 11.18 13.40 21.31
C GLN A 625 11.39 14.22 20.03
N GLU A 626 10.41 14.19 19.12
CA GLU A 626 10.47 14.87 17.82
C GLU A 626 9.21 15.72 17.59
N ARG A 627 9.42 16.91 17.01
CA ARG A 627 8.37 17.85 16.62
C ARG A 627 8.75 18.57 15.32
N TYR A 628 7.73 18.95 14.57
CA TYR A 628 7.85 19.81 13.40
C TYR A 628 7.16 21.13 13.71
N LEU A 629 7.91 22.23 13.68
CA LEU A 629 7.44 23.54 14.10
C LEU A 629 7.28 24.43 12.88
N PRO A 630 6.12 25.06 12.64
CA PRO A 630 5.98 26.00 11.53
C PRO A 630 6.91 27.20 11.78
N LEU A 631 7.49 27.73 10.70
CA LEU A 631 8.41 28.86 10.68
C LEU A 631 7.78 30.08 10.00
N GLY A 632 8.33 31.26 10.26
CA GLY A 632 8.02 32.46 9.48
C GLY A 632 6.59 32.98 9.62
N LEU A 633 5.87 32.59 10.68
CA LEU A 633 4.49 33.03 10.89
C LEU A 633 4.43 34.49 11.36
N GLU A 634 3.45 35.25 10.88
CA GLU A 634 3.16 36.61 11.37
C GLU A 634 2.90 36.63 12.87
N ALA A 635 2.26 35.57 13.40
CA ALA A 635 2.03 35.38 14.83
C ALA A 635 3.33 35.35 15.66
N TYR A 636 4.48 35.07 15.03
CA TYR A 636 5.79 35.12 15.67
C TYR A 636 6.43 36.50 15.60
N GLY A 637 5.79 37.48 14.95
CA GLY A 637 6.38 38.79 14.64
C GLY A 637 7.28 38.76 13.40
N CYS A 638 7.17 37.74 12.55
CA CYS A 638 7.91 37.67 11.29
C CYS A 638 7.24 38.53 10.21
N THR A 639 8.02 39.01 9.26
CA THR A 639 7.48 39.67 8.06
C THR A 639 6.62 38.69 7.27
N PRO A 640 5.42 39.08 6.81
CA PRO A 640 4.58 38.24 5.98
C PRO A 640 5.38 37.70 4.80
N PRO A 641 5.33 36.39 4.52
CA PRO A 641 5.91 35.89 3.28
C PRO A 641 5.16 36.49 2.07
N ALA A 642 5.82 36.52 0.91
CA ALA A 642 5.19 36.98 -0.33
C ALA A 642 3.86 36.23 -0.58
N ALA A 643 2.89 36.90 -1.21
CA ALA A 643 1.61 36.28 -1.56
C ALA A 643 1.87 34.98 -2.37
N HIS A 644 1.41 33.85 -1.83
CA HIS A 644 1.58 32.56 -2.47
C HIS A 644 0.46 32.29 -3.44
N THR A 645 0.80 31.72 -4.60
CA THR A 645 -0.18 31.28 -5.59
C THR A 645 -0.96 30.08 -5.04
N ARG A 646 -2.22 30.32 -4.69
CA ARG A 646 -3.16 29.30 -4.21
C ARG A 646 -3.76 28.56 -5.40
N LYS A 647 -3.08 27.49 -5.84
CA LYS A 647 -3.53 26.66 -6.97
C LYS A 647 -4.96 26.14 -6.79
N ASP A 648 -5.36 25.83 -5.56
CA ASP A 648 -6.72 25.43 -5.22
C ASP A 648 -7.75 26.54 -5.53
N LEU A 649 -7.43 27.79 -5.20
CA LEU A 649 -8.26 28.95 -5.54
C LEU A 649 -8.26 29.23 -7.05
N GLU A 650 -7.13 29.07 -7.73
CA GLU A 650 -7.06 29.22 -9.20
C GLU A 650 -7.90 28.16 -9.91
N LEU A 651 -7.83 26.91 -9.47
CA LEU A 651 -8.65 25.82 -9.98
C LEU A 651 -10.13 26.06 -9.67
N LEU A 652 -10.46 26.56 -8.47
CA LEU A 652 -11.83 26.92 -8.12
C LEU A 652 -12.37 28.05 -9.00
N LYS A 653 -11.59 29.12 -9.21
CA LYS A 653 -11.94 30.22 -10.13
C LYS A 653 -12.18 29.72 -11.54
N THR A 654 -11.28 28.87 -12.05
CA THR A 654 -11.40 28.25 -13.36
C THR A 654 -12.66 27.39 -13.48
N ALA A 655 -12.97 26.60 -12.44
CA ALA A 655 -14.12 25.72 -12.43
C ALA A 655 -15.46 26.45 -12.25
N THR A 656 -15.47 27.56 -11.51
CA THR A 656 -16.69 28.33 -11.21
C THR A 656 -16.94 29.48 -12.20
N GLY A 657 -15.96 29.81 -13.04
CA GLY A 657 -16.02 30.97 -13.93
C GLY A 657 -16.01 32.32 -13.19
N LEU A 658 -15.77 32.32 -11.87
CA LEU A 658 -15.60 33.53 -11.07
C LEU A 658 -14.19 34.09 -11.30
N GLN A 659 -14.08 35.21 -12.01
CA GLN A 659 -12.81 35.94 -12.20
C GLN A 659 -12.35 36.60 -10.89
#